data_AF-A0A7S1AG90-F1
#
_entry.id   AF-A0A7S1AG90-F1
#
_cell.length_a   1.000
_cell.length_b   1.000
_cell.length_c   1.000
_cell.angle_alpha   90.00
_cell.angle_beta   90.00
_cell.angle_gamma   90.00
#
_symmetry.space_group_name_H-M   'P 1'
#
loop_
_entity.id
_entity.type
_entity.pdbx_description
1 polymer ?
#
loop_
_entity_poly.entity_id
_entity_poly.type
_entity_poly.pdbx_seq_one_letter_code
_entity_poly.pdbx_strand_id
1 'polypeptide(L)'
;MGLNMSMDGDPGEKEHVVPELVAQMELLRPVSHRLLRRFLVRRYGVLGVGDQDLKVRSMSTVSPGDPIGAVIVDSAEPREIRQNLEPTKDTGVSLEIFCWLQRRGVLEGRFPAEVREQFTAATDVDAERRAKYHCYGRGQHVIHAVGPVLEELDQSIRDLTETYAAILSEFCVSMGESDSATPSSRNSGARNHTLDASAAAALAAEVTDQASRAGRAPVGKPSVSRAPNILRFGPVSCDGLVKNKALAPFTGKIFFSALAIALERLPWFLQDRLKNATIEVCIFRAADVEKYENALTEKREVVADAMQLDSSRGRIAQRSDGFEWVRTQNGVMDRFERLAITSTSMRAIFSRSYSLTGGQMVQLNHIGDMIDGTLIRTDGRPISSSGARFETKVTFSNSTAMDLAVKFATEGTATVAVNAASAYQGGGGVLTGGRHALEEAWCVTSTVLKSLQEIIFQQLGTGGGIGAEVPGERRRYLPENGVVVSPMVEVFREGYMQGYAFLPKAVLLKGVVSLAMYNRNPRMKDSPVDAPRDPEEYRVGVRRKFRAMVAGAIELGAEVLVCPPIGCGVFDNNPTLVGSIFGEVLRDPDVDGRIREVVISGNTTFCEAAQKAMGLMPDTSSRGQIIPPIPPVPVRPQPQRNPVQTKRIPSNPSKGF
;
A
#
# COMPACT_ATOMS: atom_id res chain seq x y z
N MET A 1 -50.94 -23.60 -35.97
CA MET A 1 -50.74 -24.61 -34.91
C MET A 1 -49.55 -24.15 -34.10
N GLY A 2 -49.81 -23.66 -32.89
CA GLY A 2 -48.79 -23.15 -31.99
C GLY A 2 -48.08 -24.27 -31.24
N LEU A 3 -46.79 -24.06 -30.95
CA LEU A 3 -46.05 -24.83 -29.97
C LEU A 3 -45.44 -23.84 -28.99
N ASN A 4 -46.10 -23.77 -27.82
CA ASN A 4 -45.54 -23.22 -26.59
C ASN A 4 -44.31 -24.06 -26.20
N MET A 5 -43.17 -23.42 -26.00
CA MET A 5 -42.11 -23.97 -25.15
C MET A 5 -42.14 -23.20 -23.84
N SER A 6 -42.60 -23.86 -22.77
CA SER A 6 -42.52 -23.30 -21.42
C SER A 6 -41.05 -23.24 -20.99
N MET A 7 -40.63 -22.07 -20.52
CA MET A 7 -39.48 -21.94 -19.65
C MET A 7 -40.00 -22.06 -18.22
N ASP A 8 -40.14 -23.28 -17.74
CA ASP A 8 -40.25 -23.54 -16.30
C ASP A 8 -38.83 -23.49 -15.73
N GLY A 9 -38.39 -22.29 -15.35
CA GLY A 9 -37.23 -22.09 -14.50
C GLY A 9 -37.55 -22.58 -13.10
N ASP A 10 -36.78 -23.55 -12.60
CA ASP A 10 -36.90 -24.12 -11.27
C ASP A 10 -36.76 -23.04 -10.18
N PRO A 11 -37.82 -22.74 -9.39
CA PRO A 11 -37.77 -21.76 -8.32
C PRO A 11 -37.35 -22.48 -7.03
N GLY A 12 -36.07 -22.86 -6.91
CA GLY A 12 -35.68 -23.85 -5.89
C GLY A 12 -34.37 -23.65 -5.13
N GLU A 13 -33.32 -23.12 -5.74
CA GLU A 13 -32.05 -22.94 -5.02
C GLU A 13 -32.03 -21.57 -4.32
N LYS A 14 -32.51 -21.53 -3.08
CA LYS A 14 -32.08 -20.48 -2.14
C LYS A 14 -30.57 -20.64 -1.99
N GLU A 15 -29.81 -19.79 -2.68
CA GLU A 15 -28.35 -19.66 -2.51
C GLU A 15 -28.07 -19.53 -1.00
N HIS A 16 -27.63 -20.63 -0.39
CA HIS A 16 -27.22 -20.64 0.99
C HIS A 16 -25.98 -19.76 1.09
N VAL A 17 -26.15 -18.52 1.54
CA VAL A 17 -25.03 -17.66 1.89
C VAL A 17 -24.21 -18.39 2.94
N VAL A 18 -22.98 -18.74 2.58
CA VAL A 18 -22.08 -19.54 3.41
C VAL A 18 -21.80 -18.76 4.71
N PRO A 19 -22.09 -19.31 5.91
CA PRO A 19 -21.87 -18.61 7.19
C PRO A 19 -20.47 -18.01 7.35
N GLU A 20 -19.46 -18.66 6.74
CA GLU A 20 -18.08 -18.18 6.71
C GLU A 20 -17.94 -16.83 5.97
N LEU A 21 -18.61 -16.65 4.83
CA LEU A 21 -18.56 -15.41 4.07
C LEU A 21 -19.18 -14.25 4.85
N VAL A 22 -20.27 -14.49 5.60
CA VAL A 22 -20.86 -13.49 6.49
C VAL A 22 -19.87 -13.07 7.57
N ALA A 23 -19.17 -14.03 8.20
CA ALA A 23 -18.16 -13.74 9.20
C ALA A 23 -16.98 -12.93 8.61
N GLN A 24 -16.54 -13.24 7.39
CA GLN A 24 -15.53 -12.46 6.68
C GLN A 24 -16.00 -11.01 6.41
N MET A 25 -17.27 -10.82 6.04
CA MET A 25 -17.84 -9.49 5.80
C MET A 25 -17.94 -8.65 7.06
N GLU A 26 -18.22 -9.26 8.22
CA GLU A 26 -18.21 -8.53 9.49
C GLU A 26 -16.81 -8.03 9.87
N LEU A 27 -15.74 -8.77 9.53
CA LEU A 27 -14.37 -8.29 9.69
C LEU A 27 -14.03 -7.11 8.76
N LEU A 28 -14.74 -6.94 7.65
CA LEU A 28 -14.58 -5.78 6.77
C LEU A 28 -15.35 -4.55 7.28
N ARG A 29 -16.30 -4.69 8.22
CA ARG A 29 -17.08 -3.56 8.75
C ARG A 29 -16.21 -2.40 9.25
N PRO A 30 -15.14 -2.61 10.05
CA PRO A 30 -14.26 -1.53 10.51
C PRO A 30 -13.42 -0.89 9.41
N VAL A 31 -13.30 -1.54 8.24
CA VAL A 31 -12.54 -1.03 7.09
C VAL A 31 -13.30 0.12 6.46
N SER A 32 -12.95 1.34 6.82
CA SER A 32 -13.60 2.58 6.41
C SER A 32 -12.61 3.75 6.36
N HIS A 33 -12.98 4.82 5.66
CA HIS A 33 -12.16 6.03 5.50
C HIS A 33 -13.03 7.28 5.68
N ARG A 34 -12.50 8.33 6.33
CA ARG A 34 -13.28 9.55 6.62
C ARG A 34 -13.77 10.28 5.35
N LEU A 35 -13.01 10.19 4.26
CA LEU A 35 -13.44 10.74 2.96
C LEU A 35 -14.72 10.08 2.40
N LEU A 36 -15.10 8.87 2.83
CA LEU A 36 -16.37 8.25 2.40
C LEU A 36 -17.60 9.08 2.79
N ARG A 37 -17.50 9.99 3.77
CA ARG A 37 -18.56 10.97 4.06
C ARG A 37 -18.86 11.92 2.90
N ARG A 38 -17.93 12.06 1.94
CA ARG A 38 -18.09 12.90 0.74
C ARG A 38 -18.66 12.15 -0.46
N PHE A 39 -18.69 10.82 -0.41
CA PHE A 39 -19.17 9.99 -1.51
C PHE A 39 -20.69 10.05 -1.57
N LEU A 40 -21.29 10.08 -2.75
CA LEU A 40 -22.74 10.08 -2.92
C LEU A 40 -23.12 8.88 -3.78
N VAL A 41 -24.11 8.10 -3.36
CA VAL A 41 -24.72 7.09 -4.24
C VAL A 41 -25.78 7.78 -5.08
N ARG A 42 -25.74 7.57 -6.40
CA ARG A 42 -26.66 8.18 -7.37
C ARG A 42 -27.41 7.11 -8.13
N ARG A 43 -28.69 7.37 -8.40
CA ARG A 43 -29.63 6.46 -9.07
C ARG A 43 -29.62 6.64 -10.59
N TYR A 44 -28.43 6.82 -11.14
CA TYR A 44 -28.19 7.02 -12.57
C TYR A 44 -26.81 6.47 -12.92
N GLY A 45 -26.61 6.09 -14.18
CA GLY A 45 -25.30 5.74 -14.74
C GLY A 45 -24.37 6.96 -14.85
N VAL A 46 -23.10 6.75 -15.18
CA VAL A 46 -22.07 7.79 -15.07
C VAL A 46 -22.32 9.05 -15.92
N LEU A 47 -23.12 8.95 -16.98
CA LEU A 47 -23.55 10.10 -17.81
C LEU A 47 -24.80 10.83 -17.28
N GLY A 48 -25.39 10.36 -16.18
CA GLY A 48 -26.59 10.96 -15.58
C GLY A 48 -27.92 10.37 -16.08
N VAL A 49 -27.91 9.19 -16.71
CA VAL A 49 -29.11 8.49 -17.24
C VAL A 49 -29.34 7.19 -16.45
N GLY A 50 -30.56 6.94 -15.96
CA GLY A 50 -30.93 5.71 -15.26
C GLY A 50 -31.60 4.65 -16.15
N ASP A 51 -31.71 3.41 -15.66
CA ASP A 51 -32.38 2.30 -16.34
C ASP A 51 -33.89 2.54 -16.60
N GLN A 52 -34.54 3.32 -15.73
CA GLN A 52 -35.94 3.72 -15.90
C GLN A 52 -36.11 4.80 -16.99
N ASP A 53 -35.12 5.67 -17.15
CA ASP A 53 -35.13 6.73 -18.17
C ASP A 53 -35.01 6.14 -19.58
N LEU A 54 -34.23 5.06 -19.74
CA LEU A 54 -34.08 4.36 -21.02
C LEU A 54 -35.35 3.65 -21.53
N LYS A 55 -36.27 3.29 -20.62
CA LYS A 55 -37.56 2.69 -21.00
C LYS A 55 -38.50 3.70 -21.64
N VAL A 56 -38.31 4.99 -21.37
CA VAL A 56 -39.00 6.09 -22.01
C VAL A 56 -38.13 6.52 -23.20
N ARG A 57 -38.41 6.01 -24.40
CA ARG A 57 -37.61 6.10 -25.65
C ARG A 57 -37.24 7.51 -26.19
N SER A 58 -37.10 8.51 -25.36
CA SER A 58 -36.80 9.89 -25.74
C SER A 58 -35.60 10.41 -24.95
N MET A 59 -34.46 10.49 -25.65
CA MET A 59 -33.27 11.30 -25.34
C MET A 59 -32.31 10.74 -24.28
N SER A 60 -31.11 10.37 -24.76
CA SER A 60 -29.89 10.67 -24.01
C SER A 60 -29.95 12.16 -23.64
N THR A 61 -29.98 12.48 -22.34
CA THR A 61 -29.99 13.87 -21.86
C THR A 61 -28.69 14.61 -22.16
N VAL A 62 -27.64 13.89 -22.57
CA VAL A 62 -26.34 14.44 -22.94
C VAL A 62 -26.12 14.28 -24.44
N SER A 63 -25.91 15.38 -25.17
CA SER A 63 -25.60 15.29 -26.60
C SER A 63 -24.15 14.82 -26.79
N PRO A 64 -23.86 14.11 -27.90
CA PRO A 64 -22.49 13.75 -28.25
C PRO A 64 -21.57 14.99 -28.30
N GLY A 65 -20.45 14.93 -27.59
CA GLY A 65 -19.46 16.00 -27.53
C GLY A 65 -19.72 17.09 -26.48
N ASP A 66 -20.84 17.03 -25.74
CA ASP A 66 -21.16 18.04 -24.72
C ASP A 66 -20.26 17.85 -23.48
N PRO A 67 -19.71 18.93 -22.89
CA PRO A 67 -18.99 18.82 -21.63
C PRO A 67 -19.91 18.33 -20.52
N ILE A 68 -19.41 17.40 -19.73
CA ILE A 68 -20.01 17.06 -18.44
C ILE A 68 -19.14 17.72 -17.38
N GLY A 69 -19.76 18.36 -16.39
CA GLY A 69 -19.08 18.97 -15.24
C GLY A 69 -18.47 17.96 -14.26
N ALA A 70 -18.03 16.79 -14.76
CA ALA A 70 -17.45 15.70 -14.01
C ALA A 70 -16.40 14.96 -14.86
N VAL A 71 -15.43 14.35 -14.20
CA VAL A 71 -14.57 13.32 -14.76
C VAL A 71 -15.32 11.99 -14.72
N ILE A 72 -15.47 11.35 -15.87
CA ILE A 72 -16.20 10.08 -16.03
C ILE A 72 -15.21 8.92 -15.98
N VAL A 73 -15.50 7.88 -15.20
CA VAL A 73 -14.74 6.64 -15.26
C VAL A 73 -15.42 5.68 -16.24
N ASP A 74 -14.65 5.26 -17.23
CA ASP A 74 -15.01 4.23 -18.20
C ASP A 74 -14.36 2.90 -17.78
N SER A 75 -15.18 1.91 -17.44
CA SER A 75 -14.73 0.55 -17.13
C SER A 75 -14.74 -0.26 -18.42
N ALA A 76 -13.62 -0.27 -19.13
CA ALA A 76 -13.48 -0.95 -20.41
C ALA A 76 -12.82 -2.33 -20.25
N GLU A 77 -13.02 -3.22 -21.24
CA GLU A 77 -12.31 -4.49 -21.26
C GLU A 77 -10.86 -4.28 -21.73
N PRO A 78 -9.88 -5.05 -21.19
CA PRO A 78 -8.49 -4.85 -21.55
C PRO A 78 -8.23 -5.15 -23.04
N ARG A 79 -9.00 -6.06 -23.64
CA ARG A 79 -8.92 -6.37 -25.08
C ARG A 79 -9.37 -5.21 -25.96
N GLU A 80 -10.43 -4.51 -25.58
CA GLU A 80 -10.95 -3.34 -26.31
C GLU A 80 -9.89 -2.25 -26.39
N ILE A 81 -9.22 -1.96 -25.27
CA ILE A 81 -8.16 -0.94 -25.22
C ILE A 81 -6.93 -1.35 -26.03
N ARG A 82 -6.42 -2.57 -25.85
CA ARG A 82 -5.16 -3.02 -26.47
C ARG A 82 -5.27 -3.23 -27.97
N GLN A 83 -6.33 -3.93 -28.40
CA GLN A 83 -6.52 -4.23 -29.81
C GLN A 83 -7.12 -3.04 -30.56
N ASN A 84 -7.44 -1.96 -29.82
CA ASN A 84 -7.98 -0.74 -30.40
C ASN A 84 -9.19 -1.07 -31.29
N LEU A 85 -10.00 -2.00 -30.80
CA LEU A 85 -11.23 -2.43 -31.45
C LEU A 85 -12.27 -1.34 -31.26
N GLU A 86 -13.18 -1.22 -32.23
CA GLU A 86 -14.45 -0.60 -31.91
C GLU A 86 -15.04 -1.36 -30.71
N PRO A 87 -15.49 -0.66 -29.65
CA PRO A 87 -16.14 -1.30 -28.52
C PRO A 87 -17.19 -2.26 -29.07
N THR A 88 -17.08 -3.53 -28.72
CA THR A 88 -18.00 -4.54 -29.23
C THR A 88 -19.42 -4.12 -28.87
N LYS A 89 -20.38 -4.37 -29.76
CA LYS A 89 -21.82 -3.98 -29.64
C LYS A 89 -22.55 -4.61 -28.44
N ASP A 90 -21.85 -5.14 -27.47
CA ASP A 90 -22.39 -5.87 -26.35
C ASP A 90 -22.80 -4.89 -25.23
N THR A 91 -24.12 -4.69 -25.17
CA THR A 91 -24.96 -4.09 -24.11
C THR A 91 -24.25 -3.50 -22.88
N GLY A 92 -24.28 -2.17 -22.70
CA GLY A 92 -23.92 -1.56 -21.41
C GLY A 92 -23.55 -0.07 -21.43
N VAL A 93 -23.18 0.42 -20.24
CA VAL A 93 -22.78 1.81 -19.93
C VAL A 93 -21.61 2.30 -20.80
N SER A 94 -20.68 1.42 -21.19
CA SER A 94 -19.53 1.78 -22.03
C SER A 94 -19.96 2.26 -23.42
N LEU A 95 -20.97 1.61 -24.04
CA LEU A 95 -21.50 2.05 -25.34
C LEU A 95 -22.03 3.49 -25.28
N GLU A 96 -22.70 3.87 -24.19
CA GLU A 96 -23.21 5.23 -23.99
C GLU A 96 -22.08 6.24 -23.83
N ILE A 97 -21.02 5.89 -23.08
CA ILE A 97 -19.80 6.72 -22.96
C ILE A 97 -19.18 6.93 -24.33
N PHE A 98 -19.03 5.89 -25.14
CA PHE A 98 -18.49 6.03 -26.50
C PHE A 98 -19.39 6.86 -27.40
N CYS A 99 -20.72 6.68 -27.35
CA CYS A 99 -21.67 7.53 -28.08
C CYS A 99 -21.55 9.00 -27.66
N TRP A 100 -21.35 9.28 -26.37
CA TRP A 100 -21.10 10.62 -25.85
C TRP A 100 -19.75 11.19 -26.32
N LEU A 101 -18.70 10.37 -26.39
CA LEU A 101 -17.39 10.78 -26.90
C LEU A 101 -17.38 11.02 -28.42
N GLN A 102 -18.30 10.42 -29.18
CA GLN A 102 -18.35 10.54 -30.64
C GLN A 102 -18.56 12.00 -31.09
N ARG A 103 -17.47 12.61 -31.57
CA ARG A 103 -17.53 13.68 -32.56
C ARG A 103 -18.22 13.12 -33.81
N ARG A 104 -19.13 13.88 -34.42
CA ARG A 104 -19.55 13.64 -35.82
C ARG A 104 -18.29 13.49 -36.70
N GLY A 105 -17.86 12.26 -36.95
CA GLY A 105 -16.86 11.89 -37.96
C GLY A 105 -15.36 11.93 -37.64
N VAL A 106 -14.87 11.99 -36.38
CA VAL A 106 -13.41 12.20 -36.11
C VAL A 106 -12.76 11.29 -35.06
N LEU A 107 -13.48 10.55 -34.21
CA LEU A 107 -12.85 9.41 -33.54
C LEU A 107 -12.85 8.27 -34.56
N GLU A 108 -11.68 7.87 -35.08
CA GLU A 108 -11.52 6.64 -35.88
C GLU A 108 -11.83 5.35 -35.07
N GLY A 109 -12.68 5.42 -34.05
CA GLY A 109 -12.96 4.31 -33.12
C GLY A 109 -11.77 3.91 -32.26
N ARG A 110 -10.82 4.83 -31.98
CA ARG A 110 -9.52 4.50 -31.36
C ARG A 110 -9.30 5.18 -30.02
N PHE A 111 -8.70 4.44 -29.07
CA PHE A 111 -8.20 5.02 -27.83
C PHE A 111 -6.95 5.90 -28.08
N PRO A 112 -6.78 7.01 -27.35
CA PRO A 112 -5.59 7.86 -27.40
C PRO A 112 -4.31 7.05 -27.16
N ALA A 113 -3.20 7.48 -27.77
CA ALA A 113 -1.92 6.77 -27.68
C ALA A 113 -1.49 6.57 -26.22
N GLU A 114 -1.57 7.61 -25.38
CA GLU A 114 -1.23 7.53 -23.96
C GLU A 114 -2.10 6.55 -23.15
N VAL A 115 -3.37 6.38 -23.53
CA VAL A 115 -4.26 5.39 -22.92
C VAL A 115 -3.82 4.01 -23.37
N ARG A 116 -3.63 3.77 -24.67
CA ARG A 116 -3.20 2.47 -25.20
C ARG A 116 -1.86 2.03 -24.62
N GLU A 117 -0.88 2.92 -24.58
CA GLU A 117 0.45 2.64 -24.02
C GLU A 117 0.38 2.17 -22.56
N GLN A 118 -0.50 2.78 -21.76
CA GLN A 118 -0.71 2.39 -20.36
C GLN A 118 -1.15 0.93 -20.22
N PHE A 119 -1.94 0.41 -21.17
CA PHE A 119 -2.52 -0.94 -21.12
C PHE A 119 -1.82 -1.98 -22.01
N THR A 120 -0.96 -1.58 -22.95
CA THR A 120 -0.34 -2.48 -23.95
C THR A 120 0.84 -3.28 -23.39
N ALA A 121 1.57 -2.76 -22.41
CA ALA A 121 2.72 -3.47 -21.83
C ALA A 121 2.32 -4.56 -20.82
N ALA A 122 1.13 -4.49 -20.24
CA ALA A 122 0.70 -5.32 -19.11
C ALA A 122 0.23 -6.72 -19.53
N THR A 123 0.43 -7.74 -18.69
CA THR A 123 -0.40 -8.97 -18.77
C THR A 123 -1.87 -8.62 -18.51
N ASP A 124 -2.85 -9.48 -18.84
CA ASP A 124 -4.28 -9.21 -18.51
C ASP A 124 -4.45 -8.81 -17.04
N VAL A 125 -3.79 -9.53 -16.13
CA VAL A 125 -3.76 -9.27 -14.69
C VAL A 125 -3.16 -7.90 -14.35
N ASP A 126 -2.07 -7.49 -15.03
CA ASP A 126 -1.45 -6.19 -14.78
C ASP A 126 -2.28 -5.03 -15.34
N ALA A 127 -3.13 -5.27 -16.34
CA ALA A 127 -4.00 -4.26 -16.92
C ALA A 127 -5.22 -4.00 -16.03
N GLU A 128 -5.76 -5.03 -15.37
CA GLU A 128 -6.87 -4.99 -14.40
C GLU A 128 -6.62 -4.10 -13.17
N ARG A 129 -5.45 -3.48 -13.06
CA ARG A 129 -5.04 -2.62 -11.93
C ARG A 129 -4.63 -1.21 -12.36
N ARG A 130 -4.80 -0.88 -13.64
CA ARG A 130 -4.37 0.39 -14.23
C ARG A 130 -5.56 1.29 -14.52
N ALA A 131 -5.29 2.59 -14.42
CA ALA A 131 -6.20 3.62 -14.85
C ALA A 131 -5.41 4.68 -15.64
N LYS A 132 -6.08 5.37 -16.57
CA LYS A 132 -5.48 6.51 -17.28
C LYS A 132 -6.50 7.60 -17.56
N TYR A 133 -6.20 8.82 -17.11
CA TYR A 133 -6.95 10.01 -17.46
C TYR A 133 -6.60 10.52 -18.87
N HIS A 134 -7.63 10.95 -19.62
CA HIS A 134 -7.52 11.67 -20.88
C HIS A 134 -8.64 12.71 -21.04
N CYS A 135 -8.37 13.79 -21.79
CA CYS A 135 -9.36 14.79 -22.17
C CYS A 135 -9.56 14.80 -23.69
N TYR A 136 -10.70 14.28 -24.16
CA TYR A 136 -11.01 14.05 -25.59
C TYR A 136 -11.36 15.35 -26.39
N GLY A 137 -11.25 16.51 -25.75
CA GLY A 137 -11.62 17.84 -26.26
C GLY A 137 -12.97 18.33 -25.72
N ARG A 138 -13.27 19.63 -25.88
CA ARG A 138 -14.49 20.30 -25.37
C ARG A 138 -14.80 20.06 -23.88
N GLY A 139 -13.80 19.75 -23.05
CA GLY A 139 -14.01 19.45 -21.62
C GLY A 139 -14.66 18.09 -21.36
N GLN A 140 -14.49 17.11 -22.25
CA GLN A 140 -14.86 15.72 -22.01
C GLN A 140 -13.73 14.99 -21.29
N HIS A 141 -13.87 14.83 -19.99
CA HIS A 141 -12.86 14.28 -19.10
C HIS A 141 -13.17 12.81 -18.78
N VAL A 142 -12.24 11.90 -19.11
CA VAL A 142 -12.44 10.46 -18.91
C VAL A 142 -11.23 9.82 -18.25
N ILE A 143 -11.48 8.90 -17.32
CA ILE A 143 -10.50 7.96 -16.80
C ILE A 143 -10.88 6.58 -17.29
N HIS A 144 -10.04 5.97 -18.13
CA HIS A 144 -10.22 4.57 -18.52
C HIS A 144 -9.58 3.68 -17.47
N ALA A 145 -10.33 2.69 -16.99
CA ALA A 145 -9.85 1.70 -16.04
C ALA A 145 -10.35 0.30 -16.46
N VAL A 146 -9.61 -0.72 -16.07
CA VAL A 146 -10.02 -2.11 -16.27
C VAL A 146 -10.29 -2.70 -14.89
N GLY A 147 -11.47 -3.28 -14.71
CA GLY A 147 -11.86 -3.94 -13.47
C GLY A 147 -11.42 -5.40 -13.40
N PRO A 148 -11.04 -5.92 -12.21
CA PRO A 148 -10.71 -7.33 -12.02
C PRO A 148 -11.94 -8.23 -12.02
N VAL A 149 -11.78 -9.52 -12.31
CA VAL A 149 -12.85 -10.52 -12.10
C VAL A 149 -12.97 -10.89 -10.62
N LEU A 150 -14.19 -10.82 -10.06
CA LEU A 150 -14.45 -11.14 -8.66
C LEU A 150 -14.72 -12.64 -8.48
N GLU A 151 -13.71 -13.36 -7.99
CA GLU A 151 -13.78 -14.81 -7.73
C GLU A 151 -13.79 -15.13 -6.24
N GLU A 152 -12.71 -14.78 -5.54
CA GLU A 152 -12.56 -14.97 -4.09
C GLU A 152 -12.60 -13.61 -3.39
N LEU A 153 -13.15 -13.56 -2.18
CA LEU A 153 -13.34 -12.28 -1.47
C LEU A 153 -12.02 -11.55 -1.24
N ASP A 154 -11.00 -12.26 -0.76
CA ASP A 154 -9.72 -11.66 -0.42
C ASP A 154 -8.98 -11.16 -1.68
N GLN A 155 -9.07 -11.87 -2.79
CA GLN A 155 -8.56 -11.46 -4.09
C GLN A 155 -9.32 -10.23 -4.61
N SER A 156 -10.65 -10.29 -4.58
CA SER A 156 -11.55 -9.22 -5.01
C SER A 156 -11.25 -7.90 -4.29
N ILE A 157 -11.10 -7.93 -2.97
CA ILE A 157 -10.74 -6.74 -2.18
C ILE A 157 -9.38 -6.18 -2.62
N ARG A 158 -8.35 -7.03 -2.79
CA ARG A 158 -7.01 -6.58 -3.19
C ARG A 158 -7.02 -5.90 -4.55
N ASP A 159 -7.57 -6.55 -5.57
CA ASP A 159 -7.50 -6.06 -6.95
C ASP A 159 -8.37 -4.81 -7.14
N LEU A 160 -9.56 -4.77 -6.53
CA LEU A 160 -10.40 -3.58 -6.54
C LEU A 160 -9.71 -2.42 -5.81
N THR A 161 -9.02 -2.67 -4.70
CA THR A 161 -8.24 -1.63 -4.02
C THR A 161 -7.18 -1.02 -4.93
N GLU A 162 -6.47 -1.83 -5.72
CA GLU A 162 -5.48 -1.33 -6.68
C GLU A 162 -6.12 -0.51 -7.80
N THR A 163 -7.22 -1.02 -8.36
CA THR A 163 -8.00 -0.33 -9.39
C THR A 163 -8.50 1.03 -8.91
N TYR A 164 -9.12 1.09 -7.73
CA TYR A 164 -9.62 2.34 -7.16
C TYR A 164 -8.49 3.29 -6.76
N ALA A 165 -7.35 2.79 -6.27
CA ALA A 165 -6.20 3.64 -5.97
C ALA A 165 -5.65 4.29 -7.25
N ALA A 166 -5.60 3.55 -8.36
CA ALA A 166 -5.20 4.09 -9.66
C ALA A 166 -6.20 5.16 -10.17
N ILE A 167 -7.50 4.86 -10.13
CA ILE A 167 -8.56 5.81 -10.53
C ILE A 167 -8.49 7.11 -9.71
N LEU A 168 -8.42 7.01 -8.38
CA LEU A 168 -8.38 8.18 -7.51
C LEU A 168 -7.09 8.99 -7.70
N SER A 169 -5.97 8.32 -7.97
CA SER A 169 -4.70 8.99 -8.26
C SER A 169 -4.77 9.79 -9.56
N GLU A 170 -5.23 9.18 -10.65
CA GLU A 170 -5.41 9.85 -11.95
C GLU A 170 -6.38 11.03 -11.83
N PHE A 171 -7.47 10.88 -11.07
CA PHE A 171 -8.41 11.96 -10.79
C PHE A 171 -7.72 13.13 -10.06
N CYS A 172 -6.98 12.87 -8.98
CA CYS A 172 -6.26 13.91 -8.25
C CYS A 172 -5.17 14.61 -9.07
N VAL A 173 -4.53 13.90 -9.99
CA VAL A 173 -3.56 14.47 -10.93
C VAL A 173 -4.27 15.36 -11.95
N SER A 174 -5.42 14.92 -12.48
CA SER A 174 -6.20 15.67 -13.47
C SER A 174 -6.73 17.01 -12.97
N MET A 175 -7.01 17.14 -11.66
CA MET A 175 -7.42 18.40 -11.03
C MET A 175 -6.31 19.46 -10.96
N GLY A 176 -5.06 19.11 -11.31
CA GLY A 176 -3.90 20.00 -11.26
C GLY A 176 -3.46 20.36 -9.84
N GLU A 177 -2.53 21.31 -9.73
CA GLU A 177 -2.15 21.89 -8.43
C GLU A 177 -3.25 22.84 -7.93
N SER A 178 -3.54 22.80 -6.63
CA SER A 178 -4.49 23.72 -6.01
C SER A 178 -3.86 25.11 -5.89
N ASP A 179 -4.47 26.14 -6.47
CA ASP A 179 -4.03 27.54 -6.36
C ASP A 179 -4.01 28.05 -4.90
N SER A 180 -4.67 27.33 -3.99
CA SER A 180 -4.70 27.61 -2.55
C SER A 180 -3.50 27.10 -1.76
N ALA A 181 -2.54 26.41 -2.39
CA ALA A 181 -1.26 26.07 -1.77
C ALA A 181 -0.28 27.25 -1.87
N THR A 182 -0.69 28.43 -1.39
CA THR A 182 0.31 29.42 -0.95
C THR A 182 1.20 28.73 0.08
N PRO A 183 2.53 28.72 -0.07
CA PRO A 183 3.45 28.18 0.93
C PRO A 183 3.48 29.13 2.14
N SER A 184 2.38 29.20 2.89
CA SER A 184 2.37 29.89 4.19
C SER A 184 3.20 29.05 5.16
N SER A 185 4.35 29.59 5.54
CA SER A 185 5.35 29.01 6.45
C SER A 185 6.25 27.91 5.86
N ARG A 186 6.75 28.09 4.63
CA ARG A 186 8.14 27.65 4.35
C ARG A 186 9.07 28.62 5.07
N ASN A 187 9.35 28.33 6.35
CA ASN A 187 10.48 28.95 7.01
C ASN A 187 11.74 28.33 6.42
N SER A 188 12.15 28.83 5.25
CA SER A 188 13.41 28.52 4.62
C SER A 188 14.51 29.12 5.49
N GLY A 189 14.91 28.38 6.53
CA GLY A 189 16.25 28.46 7.05
C GLY A 189 17.19 28.07 5.93
N ALA A 190 17.71 29.08 5.23
CA ALA A 190 18.66 28.95 4.15
C ALA A 190 19.83 28.03 4.54
N ARG A 191 20.04 26.95 3.78
CA ARG A 191 21.38 26.39 3.60
C ARG A 191 21.56 26.01 2.13
N ASN A 192 22.58 26.66 1.56
CA ASN A 192 22.99 26.61 0.17
C ASN A 192 23.24 25.19 -0.33
N HIS A 193 22.56 24.82 -1.41
CA HIS A 193 23.06 23.86 -2.40
C HIS A 193 23.26 24.60 -3.71
N THR A 194 24.37 25.34 -3.81
CA THR A 194 24.99 25.58 -5.11
C THR A 194 25.69 24.30 -5.51
N LEU A 195 25.21 23.64 -6.56
CA LEU A 195 26.00 23.07 -7.65
C LEU A 195 25.06 22.66 -8.80
N ASP A 196 25.35 23.24 -9.96
CA ASP A 196 25.01 22.84 -11.34
C ASP A 196 23.67 23.20 -12.02
N ALA A 197 23.04 24.32 -11.64
CA ALA A 197 22.00 24.95 -12.48
C ALA A 197 22.55 25.58 -13.79
N SER A 198 23.87 25.73 -13.90
CA SER A 198 24.55 26.38 -15.03
C SER A 198 24.57 25.51 -16.29
N ALA A 199 24.74 24.19 -16.15
CA ALA A 199 24.81 23.27 -17.28
C ALA A 199 23.42 23.02 -17.91
N ALA A 200 22.37 22.95 -17.10
CA ALA A 200 20.99 22.77 -17.57
C ALA A 200 20.43 24.02 -18.28
N ALA A 201 20.81 25.21 -17.82
CA ALA A 201 20.42 26.47 -18.45
C ALA A 201 21.11 26.68 -19.81
N ALA A 202 22.37 26.27 -19.94
CA ALA A 202 23.10 26.33 -21.21
C ALA A 202 22.50 25.38 -22.27
N LEU A 203 22.10 24.17 -21.88
CA LEU A 203 21.48 23.19 -22.78
C LEU A 203 20.05 23.61 -23.21
N ALA A 204 19.30 24.28 -22.32
CA ALA A 204 17.97 24.81 -22.64
C ALA A 204 18.03 26.03 -23.59
N ALA A 205 19.07 26.86 -23.48
CA ALA A 205 19.28 28.00 -24.37
C ALA A 205 19.64 27.55 -25.80
N GLU A 206 20.44 26.49 -25.93
CA GLU A 206 20.90 25.96 -27.23
C GLU A 206 19.77 25.25 -28.02
N VAL A 207 18.83 24.60 -27.31
CA VAL A 207 17.61 24.00 -27.91
C VAL A 207 16.61 25.08 -28.35
N THR A 208 16.57 26.22 -27.66
CA THR A 208 15.64 27.31 -27.98
C THR A 208 16.11 28.14 -29.19
N ASP A 209 17.43 28.26 -29.40
CA ASP A 209 18.00 28.94 -30.58
C ASP A 209 17.84 28.13 -31.88
N GLN A 210 17.85 26.79 -31.80
CA GLN A 210 17.59 25.94 -32.97
C GLN A 210 16.12 25.95 -33.41
N ALA A 211 15.17 26.15 -32.50
CA ALA A 211 13.74 26.21 -32.82
C ALA A 211 13.32 27.53 -33.51
N SER A 212 14.05 28.62 -33.28
CA SER A 212 13.74 29.94 -33.87
C SER A 212 14.20 30.11 -35.32
N ARG A 213 15.11 29.25 -35.82
CA ARG A 213 15.57 29.26 -37.22
C ARG A 213 14.69 28.46 -38.19
N ALA A 214 13.78 27.63 -37.69
CA ALA A 214 12.81 26.91 -38.52
C ALA A 214 11.46 27.64 -38.45
N GLY A 215 11.19 28.55 -39.39
CA GLY A 215 10.01 29.43 -39.44
C GLY A 215 8.64 28.72 -39.50
N ARG A 216 8.27 27.99 -38.45
CA ARG A 216 6.93 27.49 -38.18
C ARG A 216 6.31 28.34 -37.08
N ALA A 217 5.23 29.03 -37.42
CA ALA A 217 4.39 29.71 -36.44
C ALA A 217 4.02 28.73 -35.32
N PRO A 218 4.08 29.13 -34.04
CA PRO A 218 3.65 28.28 -32.94
C PRO A 218 2.15 28.06 -33.08
N VAL A 219 1.76 26.84 -33.45
CA VAL A 219 0.39 26.36 -33.26
C VAL A 219 0.15 26.46 -31.75
N GLY A 220 -0.71 27.38 -31.34
CA GLY A 220 -1.05 27.58 -29.94
C GLY A 220 -1.47 26.25 -29.33
N LYS A 221 -0.71 25.76 -28.34
CA LYS A 221 -1.14 24.62 -27.53
C LYS A 221 -2.52 24.99 -26.95
N PRO A 222 -3.58 24.19 -27.17
CA PRO A 222 -4.86 24.46 -26.54
C PRO A 222 -4.64 24.52 -25.03
N SER A 223 -5.11 25.59 -24.38
CA SER A 223 -5.12 25.69 -22.92
C SER A 223 -5.88 24.48 -22.38
N VAL A 224 -5.18 23.54 -21.75
CA VAL A 224 -5.80 22.35 -21.18
C VAL A 224 -6.76 22.84 -20.09
N SER A 225 -8.07 22.70 -20.31
CA SER A 225 -9.07 23.02 -19.30
C SER A 225 -8.85 22.13 -18.09
N ARG A 226 -8.73 22.74 -16.91
CA ARG A 226 -8.62 22.02 -15.63
C ARG A 226 -9.79 21.03 -15.49
N ALA A 227 -9.51 19.80 -15.04
CA ALA A 227 -10.56 18.83 -14.85
C ALA A 227 -11.57 19.29 -13.78
N PRO A 228 -12.87 18.95 -13.91
CA PRO A 228 -13.87 19.21 -12.89
C PRO A 228 -13.52 18.54 -11.55
N ASN A 229 -13.95 19.16 -10.44
CA ASN A 229 -13.78 18.60 -9.09
C ASN A 229 -14.86 17.54 -8.75
N ILE A 230 -15.53 16.96 -9.74
CA ILE A 230 -16.53 15.91 -9.57
C ILE A 230 -16.03 14.66 -10.28
N LEU A 231 -15.98 13.53 -9.59
CA LEU A 231 -15.70 12.21 -10.16
C LEU A 231 -17.00 11.39 -10.21
N ARG A 232 -17.33 10.82 -11.36
CA ARG A 232 -18.47 9.90 -11.53
C ARG A 232 -17.97 8.53 -11.97
N PHE A 233 -18.30 7.50 -11.21
CA PHE A 233 -17.97 6.13 -11.57
C PHE A 233 -18.97 5.12 -11.03
N GLY A 234 -19.19 4.04 -11.77
CA GLY A 234 -19.96 2.91 -11.29
C GLY A 234 -19.13 1.93 -10.46
N PRO A 235 -19.76 0.92 -9.84
CA PRO A 235 -19.07 -0.18 -9.19
C PRO A 235 -18.31 -1.01 -10.23
N VAL A 236 -17.00 -0.76 -10.32
CA VAL A 236 -16.12 -1.48 -11.24
C VAL A 236 -16.22 -2.98 -10.92
N SER A 237 -16.31 -3.80 -11.97
CA SER A 237 -16.48 -5.26 -11.93
C SER A 237 -17.81 -5.83 -11.43
N CYS A 238 -18.84 -5.00 -11.22
CA CYS A 238 -20.12 -5.52 -10.73
C CYS A 238 -21.10 -5.94 -11.84
N ASP A 239 -20.87 -5.52 -13.09
CA ASP A 239 -21.74 -5.83 -14.24
C ASP A 239 -21.23 -7.06 -15.02
N GLY A 240 -21.43 -8.26 -14.45
CA GLY A 240 -21.10 -9.53 -15.11
C GLY A 240 -19.70 -10.09 -14.81
N LEU A 241 -18.85 -9.31 -14.14
CA LEU A 241 -17.52 -9.75 -13.69
C LEU A 241 -17.52 -10.36 -12.27
N VAL A 242 -18.69 -10.72 -11.74
CA VAL A 242 -18.84 -11.46 -10.47
C VAL A 242 -19.00 -12.94 -10.78
N LYS A 243 -17.88 -13.68 -10.83
CA LYS A 243 -17.87 -15.11 -11.16
C LYS A 243 -18.44 -15.95 -10.02
N ASN A 244 -18.10 -15.59 -8.77
CA ASN A 244 -18.65 -16.25 -7.59
C ASN A 244 -19.95 -15.56 -7.15
N LYS A 245 -21.09 -16.17 -7.48
CA LYS A 245 -22.41 -15.63 -7.18
C LYS A 245 -22.67 -15.41 -5.69
N ALA A 246 -21.98 -16.14 -4.80
CA ALA A 246 -22.09 -15.94 -3.35
C ALA A 246 -21.62 -14.55 -2.91
N LEU A 247 -20.78 -13.86 -3.71
CA LEU A 247 -20.34 -12.48 -3.45
C LEU A 247 -21.37 -11.44 -3.90
N ALA A 248 -22.30 -11.77 -4.79
CA ALA A 248 -23.24 -10.82 -5.39
C ALA A 248 -24.07 -10.02 -4.35
N PRO A 249 -24.59 -10.63 -3.26
CA PRO A 249 -25.30 -9.90 -2.20
C PRO A 249 -24.42 -8.87 -1.47
N PHE A 250 -23.10 -9.07 -1.47
CA PHE A 250 -22.15 -8.26 -0.71
C PHE A 250 -21.37 -7.25 -1.55
N THR A 251 -21.64 -7.16 -2.85
CA THR A 251 -20.94 -6.26 -3.80
C THR A 251 -20.81 -4.81 -3.28
N GLY A 252 -21.85 -4.26 -2.63
CA GLY A 252 -21.77 -2.95 -1.99
C GLY A 252 -20.74 -2.86 -0.86
N LYS A 253 -20.71 -3.86 0.03
CA LYS A 253 -19.74 -3.93 1.14
C LYS A 253 -18.32 -4.14 0.61
N ILE A 254 -18.15 -5.01 -0.39
CA ILE A 254 -16.86 -5.26 -1.05
C ILE A 254 -16.34 -3.98 -1.68
N PHE A 255 -17.17 -3.30 -2.48
CA PHE A 255 -16.86 -2.05 -3.14
C PHE A 255 -16.35 -0.98 -2.16
N PHE A 256 -17.14 -0.66 -1.12
CA PHE A 256 -16.76 0.41 -0.21
C PHE A 256 -15.59 0.04 0.72
N SER A 257 -15.38 -1.24 1.02
CA SER A 257 -14.20 -1.69 1.77
C SER A 257 -12.94 -1.56 0.92
N ALA A 258 -12.98 -2.01 -0.35
CA ALA A 258 -11.86 -1.86 -1.27
C ALA A 258 -11.51 -0.39 -1.52
N LEU A 259 -12.53 0.46 -1.67
CA LEU A 259 -12.40 1.91 -1.82
C LEU A 259 -11.84 2.60 -0.57
N ALA A 260 -12.25 2.17 0.63
CA ALA A 260 -11.67 2.67 1.88
C ALA A 260 -10.16 2.40 1.95
N ILE A 261 -9.73 1.18 1.60
CA ILE A 261 -8.32 0.81 1.58
C ILE A 261 -7.58 1.59 0.47
N ALA A 262 -8.21 1.78 -0.70
CA ALA A 262 -7.64 2.57 -1.77
C ALA A 262 -7.37 4.02 -1.33
N LEU A 263 -8.32 4.65 -0.63
CA LEU A 263 -8.14 5.96 -0.02
C LEU A 263 -6.99 5.97 1.00
N GLU A 264 -6.85 4.91 1.82
CA GLU A 264 -5.72 4.79 2.75
C GLU A 264 -4.36 4.65 2.08
N ARG A 265 -4.30 4.05 0.89
CA ARG A 265 -3.07 3.94 0.07
C ARG A 265 -2.64 5.26 -0.53
N LEU A 266 -3.57 6.22 -0.68
CA LEU A 266 -3.23 7.52 -1.22
C LEU A 266 -2.34 8.31 -0.26
N PRO A 267 -1.30 8.99 -0.76
CA PRO A 267 -0.52 9.95 0.00
C PRO A 267 -1.40 11.05 0.60
N TRP A 268 -0.94 11.62 1.71
CA TRP A 268 -1.74 12.57 2.49
C TRP A 268 -2.22 13.78 1.67
N PHE A 269 -1.39 14.34 0.80
CA PHE A 269 -1.78 15.50 -0.02
C PHE A 269 -2.82 15.13 -1.11
N LEU A 270 -2.83 13.90 -1.65
CA LEU A 270 -3.90 13.46 -2.55
C LEU A 270 -5.20 13.28 -1.78
N GLN A 271 -5.15 12.72 -0.57
CA GLN A 271 -6.32 12.66 0.31
C GLN A 271 -6.86 14.06 0.63
N ASP A 272 -5.96 15.04 0.83
CA ASP A 272 -6.33 16.42 1.06
C ASP A 272 -7.04 17.06 -0.15
N ARG A 273 -6.51 16.83 -1.36
CA ARG A 273 -7.19 17.24 -2.61
C ARG A 273 -8.60 16.68 -2.71
N LEU A 274 -8.80 15.41 -2.36
CA LEU A 274 -10.12 14.78 -2.37
C LEU A 274 -11.11 15.38 -1.35
N LYS A 275 -10.66 16.13 -0.32
CA LYS A 275 -11.58 16.78 0.63
C LYS A 275 -12.48 17.83 -0.02
N ASN A 276 -12.01 18.40 -1.13
CA ASN A 276 -12.68 19.43 -1.91
C ASN A 276 -13.36 18.89 -3.18
N ALA A 277 -13.26 17.58 -3.43
CA ALA A 277 -13.93 16.92 -4.54
C ALA A 277 -15.27 16.32 -4.11
N THR A 278 -16.19 16.24 -5.07
CA THR A 278 -17.41 15.45 -4.95
C THR A 278 -17.22 14.13 -5.69
N ILE A 279 -17.53 13.02 -5.04
CA ILE A 279 -17.38 11.70 -5.65
C ILE A 279 -18.75 11.03 -5.70
N GLU A 280 -19.23 10.76 -6.90
CA GLU A 280 -20.54 10.17 -7.17
C GLU A 280 -20.37 8.71 -7.63
N VAL A 281 -20.89 7.79 -6.83
CA VAL A 281 -21.00 6.36 -7.14
C VAL A 281 -22.31 6.16 -7.88
N CYS A 282 -22.21 6.02 -9.20
CA CYS A 282 -23.33 5.96 -10.14
C CYS A 282 -23.84 4.52 -10.28
N ILE A 283 -25.02 4.24 -9.73
CA ILE A 283 -25.66 2.93 -9.80
C ILE A 283 -26.75 2.98 -10.87
N PHE A 284 -26.49 2.29 -11.98
CA PHE A 284 -27.38 2.31 -13.14
C PHE A 284 -28.70 1.56 -12.90
N ARG A 285 -28.65 0.39 -12.26
CA ARG A 285 -29.82 -0.43 -11.96
C ARG A 285 -30.50 0.06 -10.69
N ALA A 286 -31.75 0.50 -10.78
CA ALA A 286 -32.48 1.01 -9.62
C ALA A 286 -32.57 -0.01 -8.47
N ALA A 287 -32.67 -1.31 -8.79
CA ALA A 287 -32.75 -2.40 -7.82
C ALA A 287 -31.47 -2.57 -6.97
N ASP A 288 -30.31 -2.09 -7.45
CA ASP A 288 -29.04 -2.23 -6.75
C ASP A 288 -28.71 -1.02 -5.85
N VAL A 289 -29.41 0.11 -6.04
CA VAL A 289 -29.10 1.37 -5.34
C VAL A 289 -29.08 1.20 -3.82
N GLU A 290 -30.13 0.60 -3.26
CA GLU A 290 -30.30 0.45 -1.81
C GLU A 290 -29.13 -0.34 -1.19
N LYS A 291 -28.65 -1.37 -1.88
CA LYS A 291 -27.49 -2.18 -1.45
C LYS A 291 -26.23 -1.32 -1.28
N TYR A 292 -25.98 -0.38 -2.19
CA TYR A 292 -24.82 0.52 -2.09
C TYR A 292 -25.06 1.67 -1.11
N GLU A 293 -26.27 2.24 -1.04
CA GLU A 293 -26.64 3.27 -0.05
C GLU A 293 -26.46 2.74 1.38
N ASN A 294 -26.92 1.51 1.65
CA ASN A 294 -26.78 0.85 2.94
C ASN A 294 -25.31 0.58 3.28
N ALA A 295 -24.53 0.06 2.33
CA ALA A 295 -23.10 -0.18 2.55
C ALA A 295 -22.32 1.11 2.81
N LEU A 296 -22.61 2.20 2.08
CA LEU A 296 -21.98 3.50 2.33
C LEU A 296 -22.37 4.07 3.71
N THR A 297 -23.64 3.90 4.10
CA THR A 297 -24.14 4.35 5.41
C THR A 297 -23.41 3.62 6.53
N GLU A 298 -23.28 2.29 6.45
CA GLU A 298 -22.49 1.49 7.40
C GLU A 298 -21.05 2.03 7.52
N LYS A 299 -20.37 2.30 6.40
CA LYS A 299 -19.02 2.86 6.42
C LYS A 299 -18.95 4.25 7.05
N ARG A 300 -19.94 5.10 6.81
CA ARG A 300 -20.01 6.46 7.36
C ARG A 300 -20.25 6.45 8.86
N GLU A 301 -21.11 5.58 9.37
CA GLU A 301 -21.36 5.39 10.80
C GLU A 301 -20.08 5.03 11.54
N VAL A 302 -19.29 4.10 10.98
CA VAL A 302 -17.99 3.71 11.56
C VAL A 302 -17.08 4.92 11.74
N VAL A 303 -17.13 5.91 10.85
CA VAL A 303 -16.28 7.09 10.92
C VAL A 303 -17.02 8.35 11.36
N ALA A 304 -18.27 8.29 11.84
CA ALA A 304 -19.15 9.44 12.08
C ALA A 304 -18.75 10.30 13.29
N ASP A 305 -18.27 9.65 14.34
CA ASP A 305 -17.89 10.30 15.59
C ASP A 305 -16.38 10.24 15.83
N ALA A 306 -15.94 11.05 16.80
CA ALA A 306 -14.63 10.88 17.41
C ALA A 306 -14.44 9.42 17.80
N MET A 307 -13.24 8.89 17.59
CA MET A 307 -12.97 7.48 17.80
C MET A 307 -13.03 7.15 19.29
N GLN A 308 -14.14 6.57 19.72
CA GLN A 308 -14.36 6.10 21.09
C GLN A 308 -14.07 4.61 21.18
N LEU A 309 -13.15 4.24 22.06
CA LEU A 309 -12.76 2.86 22.29
C LEU A 309 -13.60 2.28 23.44
N ASP A 310 -13.94 1.01 23.30
CA ASP A 310 -14.52 0.22 24.38
C ASP A 310 -13.45 -0.23 25.39
N SER A 311 -13.86 -1.05 26.37
CA SER A 311 -12.98 -1.58 27.41
C SER A 311 -11.85 -2.47 26.87
N SER A 312 -11.96 -2.98 25.64
CA SER A 312 -10.87 -3.72 24.99
C SER A 312 -9.73 -2.80 24.57
N ARG A 313 -9.93 -1.47 24.54
CA ARG A 313 -9.01 -0.50 23.95
C ARG A 313 -8.68 -0.83 22.49
N GLY A 314 -9.66 -1.35 21.74
CA GLY A 314 -9.51 -1.71 20.33
C GLY A 314 -8.52 -2.85 20.09
N ARG A 315 -8.49 -3.83 21.00
CA ARG A 315 -7.66 -5.04 20.93
C ARG A 315 -8.27 -6.05 19.96
N ILE A 316 -7.44 -6.81 19.26
CA ILE A 316 -7.88 -7.96 18.44
C ILE A 316 -8.39 -9.11 19.32
N ALA A 317 -9.07 -10.10 18.71
CA ALA A 317 -9.58 -11.24 19.45
C ALA A 317 -8.44 -12.14 19.94
N GLN A 318 -8.54 -12.55 21.20
CA GLN A 318 -7.63 -13.53 21.78
C GLN A 318 -8.06 -14.94 21.39
N ARG A 319 -7.10 -15.76 20.94
CA ARG A 319 -7.31 -17.19 20.64
C ARG A 319 -6.75 -18.06 21.77
N SER A 320 -6.88 -19.39 21.64
CA SER A 320 -6.42 -20.33 22.68
C SER A 320 -4.91 -20.24 22.96
N ASP A 321 -4.10 -19.82 21.98
CA ASP A 321 -2.67 -19.56 22.07
C ASP A 321 -2.34 -18.07 22.38
N GLY A 322 -3.32 -17.30 22.82
CA GLY A 322 -3.18 -15.86 23.04
C GLY A 322 -3.25 -15.07 21.74
N PHE A 323 -2.21 -14.29 21.45
CA PHE A 323 -2.10 -13.46 20.24
C PHE A 323 -1.02 -13.96 19.27
N GLU A 324 -0.43 -15.13 19.51
CA GLU A 324 0.63 -15.68 18.65
C GLU A 324 0.13 -15.99 17.24
N TRP A 325 -1.18 -16.21 17.08
CA TRP A 325 -1.83 -16.36 15.78
C TRP A 325 -1.52 -15.21 14.82
N VAL A 326 -1.30 -13.98 15.33
CA VAL A 326 -0.99 -12.80 14.52
C VAL A 326 0.24 -13.05 13.64
N ARG A 327 1.24 -13.75 14.20
CA ARG A 327 2.51 -14.09 13.55
C ARG A 327 2.45 -15.38 12.75
N THR A 328 1.74 -16.36 13.27
CA THR A 328 1.84 -17.75 12.79
C THR A 328 0.76 -18.14 11.79
N GLN A 329 -0.39 -17.44 11.79
CA GLN A 329 -1.55 -17.79 10.97
C GLN A 329 -1.78 -16.77 9.84
N ASN A 330 -2.23 -17.27 8.68
CA ASN A 330 -2.38 -16.47 7.46
C ASN A 330 -3.58 -16.91 6.59
N GLY A 331 -4.58 -17.52 7.20
CA GLY A 331 -5.87 -17.79 6.54
C GLY A 331 -6.63 -16.49 6.26
N VAL A 332 -7.70 -16.58 5.46
CA VAL A 332 -8.49 -15.43 5.01
C VAL A 332 -9.01 -14.60 6.19
N MET A 333 -9.56 -15.26 7.22
CA MET A 333 -10.03 -14.60 8.44
C MET A 333 -8.91 -13.84 9.17
N ASP A 334 -7.74 -14.45 9.32
CA ASP A 334 -6.58 -13.83 9.99
C ASP A 334 -6.13 -12.56 9.27
N ARG A 335 -6.21 -12.59 7.93
CA ARG A 335 -5.86 -11.43 7.09
C ARG A 335 -6.87 -10.31 7.27
N PHE A 336 -8.17 -10.61 7.25
CA PHE A 336 -9.19 -9.58 7.46
C PHE A 336 -9.15 -9.01 8.87
N GLU A 337 -8.85 -9.81 9.89
CA GLU A 337 -8.69 -9.31 11.26
C GLU A 337 -7.48 -8.37 11.37
N ARG A 338 -6.34 -8.70 10.73
CA ARG A 338 -5.18 -7.79 10.62
C ARG A 338 -5.48 -6.52 9.80
N LEU A 339 -6.31 -6.62 8.77
CA LEU A 339 -6.74 -5.47 7.98
C LEU A 339 -7.67 -4.56 8.79
N ALA A 340 -8.60 -5.12 9.57
CA ALA A 340 -9.52 -4.39 10.42
C ALA A 340 -8.78 -3.56 11.50
N ILE A 341 -7.82 -4.18 12.19
CA ILE A 341 -7.00 -3.49 13.21
C ILE A 341 -6.13 -2.41 12.56
N THR A 342 -5.61 -2.65 11.36
CA THR A 342 -4.89 -1.64 10.58
C THR A 342 -5.80 -0.46 10.28
N SER A 343 -7.00 -0.68 9.73
CA SER A 343 -7.95 0.39 9.42
C SER A 343 -8.34 1.21 10.65
N THR A 344 -8.46 0.56 11.80
CA THR A 344 -8.73 1.24 13.08
C THR A 344 -7.56 2.12 13.52
N SER A 345 -6.31 1.71 13.25
CA SER A 345 -5.12 2.53 13.47
C SER A 345 -5.09 3.73 12.54
N MET A 346 -5.44 3.54 11.27
CA MET A 346 -5.52 4.62 10.29
C MET A 346 -6.59 5.65 10.64
N ARG A 347 -7.73 5.21 11.19
CA ARG A 347 -8.76 6.11 11.72
C ARG A 347 -8.22 7.01 12.83
N ALA A 348 -7.42 6.47 13.75
CA ALA A 348 -6.79 7.26 14.82
C ALA A 348 -5.81 8.29 14.24
N ILE A 349 -4.96 7.88 13.28
CA ILE A 349 -4.03 8.77 12.57
C ILE A 349 -4.78 9.90 11.86
N PHE A 350 -5.83 9.57 11.09
CA PHE A 350 -6.61 10.58 10.36
C PHE A 350 -7.35 11.54 11.32
N SER A 351 -7.87 11.01 12.42
CA SER A 351 -8.55 11.80 13.45
C SER A 351 -7.59 12.57 14.37
N ARG A 352 -6.28 12.30 14.24
CA ARG A 352 -5.20 12.78 15.12
C ARG A 352 -5.47 12.53 16.61
N SER A 353 -6.35 11.57 16.92
CA SER A 353 -6.79 11.31 18.27
C SER A 353 -7.62 10.03 18.36
N TYR A 354 -7.72 9.52 19.59
CA TYR A 354 -8.67 8.49 20.00
C TYR A 354 -9.02 8.69 21.48
N SER A 355 -10.17 8.19 21.90
CA SER A 355 -10.67 8.33 23.27
C SER A 355 -10.82 6.95 23.92
N LEU A 356 -10.33 6.83 25.15
CA LEU A 356 -10.45 5.62 25.96
C LEU A 356 -11.78 5.59 26.71
N THR A 357 -12.14 4.42 27.24
CA THR A 357 -13.21 4.30 28.24
C THR A 357 -12.93 5.23 29.43
N GLY A 358 -13.92 6.07 29.77
CA GLY A 358 -13.78 7.12 30.78
C GLY A 358 -13.56 8.52 30.20
N GLY A 359 -13.52 8.67 28.88
CA GLY A 359 -13.48 9.97 28.21
C GLY A 359 -12.10 10.59 28.08
N GLN A 360 -11.03 9.88 28.51
CA GLN A 360 -9.66 10.33 28.29
C GLN A 360 -9.35 10.32 26.79
N MET A 361 -9.11 11.52 26.25
CA MET A 361 -8.70 11.70 24.86
C MET A 361 -7.18 11.69 24.76
N VAL A 362 -6.64 10.87 23.86
CA VAL A 362 -5.22 10.81 23.50
C VAL A 362 -5.04 11.49 22.15
N GLN A 363 -4.10 12.43 22.07
CA GLN A 363 -3.78 13.19 20.86
C GLN A 363 -2.55 12.60 20.14
N LEU A 364 -2.54 12.69 18.82
CA LEU A 364 -1.41 12.40 17.93
C LEU A 364 -1.00 13.73 17.26
N ASN A 365 -0.03 14.41 17.86
CA ASN A 365 0.26 15.82 17.55
C ASN A 365 1.28 15.99 16.44
N HIS A 366 2.12 14.98 16.17
CA HIS A 366 3.34 15.14 15.39
C HIS A 366 3.25 14.53 13.99
N ILE A 367 2.09 14.03 13.57
CA ILE A 367 1.90 13.44 12.23
C ILE A 367 2.30 14.41 11.11
N GLY A 368 1.94 15.70 11.23
CA GLY A 368 2.32 16.73 10.25
C GLY A 368 3.83 16.92 10.19
N ASP A 369 4.45 17.18 11.35
CA ASP A 369 5.89 17.40 11.46
C ASP A 369 6.70 16.18 11.01
N MET A 370 6.21 14.96 11.28
CA MET A 370 6.79 13.71 10.80
C MET A 370 6.78 13.63 9.28
N ILE A 371 5.63 13.89 8.63
CA ILE A 371 5.52 13.86 7.17
C ILE A 371 6.44 14.92 6.56
N ASP A 372 6.41 16.15 7.07
CA ASP A 372 7.22 17.26 6.57
C ASP A 372 8.74 17.02 6.72
N GLY A 373 9.14 16.33 7.79
CA GLY A 373 10.54 15.96 8.03
C GLY A 373 10.97 14.63 7.41
N THR A 374 10.06 13.89 6.76
CA THR A 374 10.37 12.60 6.14
C THR A 374 11.28 12.78 4.93
N LEU A 375 12.36 12.00 4.85
CA LEU A 375 13.31 12.07 3.74
C LEU A 375 13.99 10.74 3.44
N ILE A 376 14.60 10.64 2.26
CA ILE A 376 15.56 9.57 1.94
C ILE A 376 16.97 10.02 2.31
N ARG A 377 17.67 9.18 3.07
CA ARG A 377 19.09 9.32 3.40
C ARG A 377 19.89 8.22 2.73
N THR A 378 20.86 8.58 1.88
CA THR A 378 21.77 7.65 1.20
C THR A 378 23.16 7.65 1.85
N ASP A 379 23.90 6.55 1.76
CA ASP A 379 25.24 6.40 2.37
C ASP A 379 26.27 7.47 1.95
N GLY A 380 26.20 7.95 0.70
CA GLY A 380 27.16 8.91 0.14
C GLY A 380 27.08 10.34 0.71
N ARG A 381 26.03 10.69 1.47
CA ARG A 381 25.95 12.02 2.09
C ARG A 381 26.77 12.06 3.39
N PRO A 382 27.59 13.11 3.64
CA PRO A 382 28.32 13.27 4.89
C PRO A 382 27.38 13.35 6.11
N ILE A 383 27.78 12.74 7.22
CA ILE A 383 27.01 12.79 8.48
C ILE A 383 27.07 14.20 9.06
N SER A 384 25.95 14.89 9.02
CA SER A 384 25.86 16.30 9.43
C SER A 384 25.45 16.43 10.91
N SER A 385 26.30 16.03 11.85
CA SER A 385 26.10 16.43 13.25
C SER A 385 27.42 16.70 14.00
N SER A 386 27.39 17.58 14.99
CA SER A 386 28.54 17.97 15.81
C SER A 386 28.36 17.56 17.28
N GLY A 387 27.66 16.44 17.51
CA GLY A 387 27.31 15.96 18.84
C GLY A 387 28.51 15.46 19.66
N ALA A 388 28.26 15.23 20.95
CA ALA A 388 29.21 14.59 21.84
C ALA A 388 29.64 13.21 21.30
N ARG A 389 30.87 12.81 21.62
CA ARG A 389 31.36 11.45 21.40
C ARG A 389 31.22 10.65 22.70
N PHE A 390 30.88 9.39 22.56
CA PHE A 390 30.66 8.42 23.64
C PHE A 390 31.53 7.19 23.40
N GLU A 391 31.68 6.37 24.43
CA GLU A 391 32.03 4.96 24.24
C GLU A 391 30.73 4.21 23.90
N THR A 392 30.55 3.85 22.62
CA THR A 392 29.32 3.19 22.16
C THR A 392 29.19 1.80 22.79
N LYS A 393 28.11 1.60 23.55
CA LYS A 393 27.75 0.28 24.09
C LYS A 393 26.87 -0.47 23.11
N VAL A 394 27.11 -1.77 22.96
CA VAL A 394 26.24 -2.67 22.19
C VAL A 394 25.70 -3.73 23.14
N THR A 395 24.38 -3.75 23.36
CA THR A 395 23.70 -4.62 24.32
C THR A 395 22.66 -5.49 23.65
N PHE A 396 22.39 -6.66 24.25
CA PHE A 396 21.37 -7.59 23.79
C PHE A 396 20.10 -7.49 24.64
N SER A 397 18.93 -7.63 24.02
CA SER A 397 17.65 -7.80 24.72
C SER A 397 16.73 -8.81 24.04
N ASN A 398 15.97 -9.54 24.85
CA ASN A 398 14.92 -10.47 24.39
C ASN A 398 13.58 -9.77 24.08
N SER A 399 13.43 -8.49 24.44
CA SER A 399 12.22 -7.72 24.15
C SER A 399 12.13 -7.37 22.66
N THR A 400 10.92 -7.08 22.18
CA THR A 400 10.75 -6.65 20.78
C THR A 400 11.34 -5.25 20.56
N ALA A 401 11.69 -4.92 19.30
CA ALA A 401 12.19 -3.59 18.95
C ALA A 401 11.21 -2.47 19.33
N MET A 402 9.90 -2.69 19.18
CA MET A 402 8.89 -1.70 19.56
C MET A 402 8.80 -1.52 21.07
N ASP A 403 8.81 -2.62 21.85
CA ASP A 403 8.77 -2.53 23.32
C ASP A 403 9.99 -1.78 23.87
N LEU A 404 11.17 -2.03 23.31
CA LEU A 404 12.40 -1.32 23.67
C LEU A 404 12.33 0.16 23.28
N ALA A 405 11.86 0.47 22.07
CA ALA A 405 11.72 1.84 21.63
C ALA A 405 10.77 2.64 22.55
N VAL A 406 9.62 2.04 22.88
CA VAL A 406 8.65 2.61 23.81
C VAL A 406 9.24 2.77 25.20
N LYS A 407 9.95 1.76 25.71
CA LYS A 407 10.61 1.80 27.02
C LYS A 407 11.59 2.97 27.12
N PHE A 408 12.59 3.03 26.24
CA PHE A 408 13.65 4.04 26.31
C PHE A 408 13.11 5.46 26.07
N ALA A 409 12.14 5.61 25.16
CA ALA A 409 11.50 6.91 24.94
C ALA A 409 10.66 7.36 26.15
N THR A 410 9.98 6.44 26.84
CA THR A 410 9.23 6.73 28.07
C THR A 410 10.17 7.11 29.22
N GLU A 411 11.36 6.53 29.26
CA GLU A 411 12.45 6.89 30.20
C GLU A 411 13.11 8.23 29.84
N GLY A 412 12.67 8.91 28.77
CA GLY A 412 13.17 10.23 28.38
C GLY A 412 14.41 10.20 27.50
N THR A 413 14.82 9.03 27.01
CA THR A 413 16.01 8.88 26.16
C THR A 413 15.70 9.25 24.71
N ALA A 414 16.63 9.95 24.04
CA ALA A 414 16.50 10.27 22.62
C ALA A 414 16.59 9.00 21.75
N THR A 415 15.46 8.32 21.57
CA THR A 415 15.40 6.97 21.04
C THR A 415 15.04 6.97 19.55
N VAL A 416 15.87 6.33 18.75
CA VAL A 416 15.58 5.99 17.35
C VAL A 416 15.48 4.48 17.21
N ALA A 417 14.47 4.01 16.49
CA ALA A 417 14.29 2.59 16.24
C ALA A 417 14.42 2.27 14.75
N VAL A 418 14.77 1.02 14.44
CA VAL A 418 14.89 0.58 13.05
C VAL A 418 13.68 -0.26 12.65
N ASN A 419 13.12 0.08 11.50
CA ASN A 419 12.10 -0.69 10.80
C ASN A 419 12.76 -1.52 9.67
N ALA A 420 12.53 -2.83 9.66
CA ALA A 420 12.97 -3.71 8.57
C ALA A 420 11.93 -3.66 7.45
N ALA A 421 12.09 -2.69 6.54
CA ALA A 421 11.13 -2.38 5.50
C ALA A 421 11.32 -3.22 4.23
N SER A 422 10.26 -3.32 3.44
CA SER A 422 10.31 -3.76 2.05
C SER A 422 10.86 -2.65 1.15
N ALA A 423 11.68 -2.98 0.16
CA ALA A 423 12.14 -2.00 -0.83
C ALA A 423 11.06 -1.68 -1.89
N TYR A 424 10.03 -2.51 -1.98
CA TYR A 424 9.09 -2.56 -3.10
C TYR A 424 7.66 -2.16 -2.70
N GLN A 425 7.30 -2.36 -1.43
CA GLN A 425 5.95 -2.10 -0.93
C GLN A 425 6.02 -1.46 0.45
N GLY A 426 5.81 -0.14 0.55
CA GLY A 426 5.86 0.54 1.85
C GLY A 426 4.74 0.09 2.77
N GLY A 427 5.13 -0.29 3.99
CA GLY A 427 4.24 -0.93 4.96
C GLY A 427 4.06 -2.43 4.73
N GLY A 428 4.79 -3.04 3.79
CA GLY A 428 4.67 -4.45 3.46
C GLY A 428 3.23 -4.86 3.19
N GLY A 429 2.80 -5.95 3.80
CA GLY A 429 1.46 -6.50 3.64
C GLY A 429 0.36 -5.80 4.44
N VAL A 430 0.63 -4.71 5.17
CA VAL A 430 -0.27 -4.18 6.22
C VAL A 430 -1.68 -3.84 5.70
N LEU A 431 -1.78 -3.18 4.53
CA LEU A 431 -3.06 -2.80 3.91
C LEU A 431 -3.74 -3.95 3.15
N THR A 432 -3.18 -5.15 3.18
CA THR A 432 -3.77 -6.37 2.60
C THR A 432 -4.02 -7.46 3.65
N GLY A 433 -3.77 -7.14 4.92
CA GLY A 433 -3.80 -8.11 6.02
C GLY A 433 -2.73 -9.19 5.89
N GLY A 434 -1.64 -8.92 5.18
CA GLY A 434 -0.56 -9.87 4.91
C GLY A 434 0.07 -10.45 6.18
N ARG A 435 1.06 -11.32 6.00
CA ARG A 435 1.77 -11.94 7.14
C ARG A 435 2.35 -10.85 8.03
N HIS A 436 2.23 -11.03 9.33
CA HIS A 436 2.89 -10.13 10.27
C HIS A 436 4.41 -10.28 10.14
N ALA A 437 5.09 -9.19 9.79
CA ALA A 437 6.50 -9.00 10.03
C ALA A 437 6.72 -7.67 10.78
N LEU A 438 7.98 -7.27 10.89
CA LEU A 438 8.37 -6.10 11.67
C LEU A 438 7.80 -4.80 11.08
N GLU A 439 7.76 -4.68 9.76
CA GLU A 439 7.22 -3.48 9.10
C GLU A 439 5.72 -3.33 9.31
N GLU A 440 4.95 -4.41 9.17
CA GLU A 440 3.50 -4.39 9.44
C GLU A 440 3.23 -4.04 10.90
N ALA A 441 4.04 -4.56 11.84
CA ALA A 441 3.91 -4.23 13.25
C ALA A 441 4.13 -2.74 13.52
N TRP A 442 5.17 -2.14 12.92
CA TRP A 442 5.40 -0.69 13.01
C TRP A 442 4.26 0.11 12.40
N CYS A 443 3.73 -0.32 11.25
CA CYS A 443 2.65 0.37 10.55
C CYS A 443 1.30 0.30 11.28
N VAL A 444 1.04 -0.78 12.02
CA VAL A 444 -0.16 -0.90 12.87
C VAL A 444 0.00 -0.06 14.14
N THR A 445 1.18 -0.06 14.75
CA THR A 445 1.38 0.51 16.11
C THR A 445 1.75 1.98 16.15
N SER A 446 2.15 2.56 15.01
CA SER A 446 2.72 3.90 14.95
C SER A 446 2.28 4.68 13.70
N THR A 447 2.71 5.93 13.63
CA THR A 447 2.42 6.84 12.51
C THR A 447 3.28 6.57 11.25
N VAL A 448 4.25 5.65 11.30
CA VAL A 448 5.29 5.50 10.27
C VAL A 448 4.76 5.18 8.86
N LEU A 449 3.60 4.52 8.74
CA LEU A 449 3.03 4.18 7.44
C LEU A 449 2.82 5.44 6.57
N LYS A 450 2.40 6.56 7.17
CA LYS A 450 2.22 7.81 6.43
C LYS A 450 3.54 8.41 5.92
N SER A 451 4.63 8.21 6.66
CA SER A 451 5.98 8.60 6.21
C SER A 451 6.44 7.75 5.02
N LEU A 452 6.21 6.42 5.05
CA LEU A 452 6.55 5.55 3.93
C LEU A 452 5.74 5.88 2.66
N GLN A 453 4.44 6.15 2.81
CA GLN A 453 3.56 6.54 1.71
C GLN A 453 3.99 7.85 1.05
N GLU A 454 4.48 8.82 1.83
CA GLU A 454 4.99 10.08 1.31
C GLU A 454 6.22 9.87 0.42
N ILE A 455 7.19 9.05 0.84
CA ILE A 455 8.36 8.73 0.02
C ILE A 455 7.98 7.97 -1.26
N ILE A 456 7.08 6.99 -1.15
CA ILE A 456 6.59 6.26 -2.33
C ILE A 456 6.07 7.23 -3.37
N PHE A 457 5.28 8.21 -2.94
CA PHE A 457 4.76 9.22 -3.85
C PHE A 457 5.86 10.08 -4.47
N GLN A 458 6.77 10.61 -3.65
CA GLN A 458 7.87 11.46 -4.14
C GLN A 458 8.75 10.74 -5.17
N GLN A 459 8.98 9.43 -4.98
CA GLN A 459 9.82 8.63 -5.85
C GLN A 459 9.11 8.15 -7.12
N LEU A 460 7.81 7.86 -7.05
CA LEU A 460 7.04 7.36 -8.18
C LEU A 460 6.46 8.47 -9.07
N GLY A 461 6.29 9.69 -8.54
CA GLY A 461 5.84 10.87 -9.27
C GLY A 461 4.37 10.82 -9.70
N THR A 462 3.81 11.96 -10.09
CA THR A 462 2.41 12.14 -10.54
C THR A 462 2.10 11.50 -11.91
N GLY A 463 3.10 10.94 -12.61
CA GLY A 463 2.97 10.43 -13.97
C GLY A 463 3.11 8.92 -14.14
N GLY A 464 3.64 8.21 -13.14
CA GLY A 464 3.65 6.76 -13.09
C GLY A 464 2.60 6.33 -12.09
N GLY A 465 1.41 5.97 -12.55
CA GLY A 465 0.30 5.56 -11.68
C GLY A 465 0.78 4.59 -10.59
N ILE A 466 0.14 4.64 -9.42
CA ILE A 466 0.30 3.61 -8.39
C ILE A 466 -0.05 2.27 -9.05
N GLY A 467 0.96 1.48 -9.47
CA GLY A 467 0.78 0.26 -10.27
C GLY A 467 1.38 0.26 -11.68
N ALA A 468 2.10 1.30 -12.11
CA ALA A 468 2.92 1.28 -13.33
C ALA A 468 4.18 0.43 -13.12
N GLU A 469 4.02 -0.87 -12.89
CA GLU A 469 5.11 -1.83 -13.03
C GLU A 469 5.44 -1.97 -14.52
N VAL A 470 6.71 -1.77 -14.89
CA VAL A 470 7.19 -2.24 -16.19
C VAL A 470 7.22 -3.78 -16.10
N PRO A 471 6.68 -4.51 -17.09
CA PRO A 471 6.69 -5.97 -17.06
C PRO A 471 8.11 -6.50 -16.82
N GLY A 472 8.32 -7.19 -15.71
CA GLY A 472 9.59 -7.82 -15.35
C GLY A 472 10.46 -7.08 -14.33
N GLU A 473 10.20 -5.82 -14.00
CA GLU A 473 10.95 -5.07 -12.97
C GLU A 473 10.03 -4.40 -11.95
N ARG A 474 10.00 -4.94 -10.71
CA ARG A 474 9.36 -4.25 -9.59
C ARG A 474 10.18 -3.01 -9.22
N ARG A 475 9.62 -1.83 -9.44
CA ARG A 475 10.29 -0.56 -9.16
C ARG A 475 10.48 -0.39 -7.65
N ARG A 476 11.73 -0.22 -7.21
CA ARG A 476 12.06 0.09 -5.81
C ARG A 476 11.66 1.53 -5.51
N TYR A 477 10.91 1.74 -4.44
CA TYR A 477 10.70 3.09 -3.90
C TYR A 477 11.84 3.49 -2.96
N LEU A 478 12.48 2.50 -2.33
CA LEU A 478 13.62 2.72 -1.45
C LEU A 478 14.92 2.45 -2.22
N PRO A 479 15.81 3.45 -2.40
CA PRO A 479 17.08 3.25 -3.06
C PRO A 479 17.92 2.17 -2.37
N GLU A 480 18.71 1.44 -3.15
CA GLU A 480 19.49 0.30 -2.63
C GLU A 480 20.47 0.70 -1.52
N ASN A 481 21.07 1.87 -1.65
CA ASN A 481 22.00 2.46 -0.69
C ASN A 481 21.35 3.49 0.25
N GLY A 482 20.01 3.46 0.38
CA GLY A 482 19.24 4.44 1.12
C GLY A 482 18.34 3.87 2.20
N VAL A 483 17.89 4.76 3.08
CA VAL A 483 16.87 4.52 4.11
C VAL A 483 15.84 5.63 4.09
N VAL A 484 14.62 5.34 4.55
CA VAL A 484 13.65 6.39 4.89
C VAL A 484 13.90 6.81 6.33
N VAL A 485 14.07 8.11 6.56
CA VAL A 485 14.18 8.71 7.89
C VAL A 485 12.82 9.34 8.22
N SER A 486 12.15 8.82 9.25
CA SER A 486 10.85 9.28 9.73
C SER A 486 11.03 9.94 11.11
N PRO A 487 11.11 11.28 11.22
CA PRO A 487 11.26 11.96 12.51
C PRO A 487 9.96 11.97 13.31
N MET A 488 10.04 12.14 14.64
CA MET A 488 8.87 12.41 15.51
C MET A 488 7.73 11.39 15.38
N VAL A 489 8.08 10.11 15.25
CA VAL A 489 7.10 9.02 15.13
C VAL A 489 6.40 8.80 16.46
N GLU A 490 5.06 8.77 16.43
CA GLU A 490 4.22 8.49 17.60
C GLU A 490 3.81 7.02 17.60
N VAL A 491 4.18 6.28 18.64
CA VAL A 491 3.70 4.92 18.92
C VAL A 491 2.48 5.02 19.82
N PHE A 492 1.35 4.47 19.38
CA PHE A 492 0.05 4.65 20.05
C PHE A 492 -0.69 3.34 20.30
N ARG A 493 -0.09 2.19 19.99
CA ARG A 493 -0.58 0.86 20.38
C ARG A 493 0.49 0.03 21.05
N GLU A 494 0.04 -0.92 21.86
CA GLU A 494 0.84 -2.01 22.41
C GLU A 494 1.29 -2.97 21.29
N GLY A 495 2.27 -3.83 21.61
CA GLY A 495 2.74 -4.85 20.69
C GLY A 495 1.69 -5.93 20.38
N TYR A 496 2.02 -6.79 19.41
CA TYR A 496 1.13 -7.87 18.97
C TYR A 496 0.84 -8.87 20.11
N MET A 497 1.79 -9.10 21.02
CA MET A 497 1.63 -9.99 22.18
C MET A 497 0.57 -9.49 23.18
N GLN A 498 0.15 -8.23 23.07
CA GLN A 498 -0.92 -7.63 23.86
C GLN A 498 -2.17 -7.33 23.01
N GLY A 499 -2.20 -7.86 21.79
CA GLY A 499 -3.30 -7.74 20.84
C GLY A 499 -3.47 -6.35 20.24
N TYR A 500 -2.40 -5.55 20.19
CA TYR A 500 -2.42 -4.20 19.61
C TYR A 500 -3.37 -3.21 20.29
N ALA A 501 -3.63 -3.34 21.59
CA ALA A 501 -4.48 -2.40 22.31
C ALA A 501 -3.93 -0.96 22.23
N PHE A 502 -4.79 0.05 22.12
CA PHE A 502 -4.39 1.45 22.16
C PHE A 502 -3.77 1.83 23.51
N LEU A 503 -2.68 2.59 23.46
CA LEU A 503 -1.98 3.08 24.64
C LEU A 503 -2.78 4.20 25.32
N PRO A 504 -2.72 4.32 26.66
CA PRO A 504 -3.35 5.43 27.37
C PRO A 504 -2.65 6.78 27.13
N LYS A 505 -1.44 6.76 26.56
CA LYS A 505 -0.66 7.91 26.14
C LYS A 505 0.22 7.50 24.95
N ALA A 506 0.18 8.27 23.87
CA ALA A 506 1.09 8.06 22.75
C ALA A 506 2.54 8.35 23.18
N VAL A 507 3.48 7.54 22.70
CA VAL A 507 4.91 7.64 23.01
C VAL A 507 5.63 8.19 21.79
N LEU A 508 6.28 9.34 21.97
CA LEU A 508 7.03 10.02 20.92
C LEU A 508 8.46 9.50 20.85
N LEU A 509 8.85 8.96 19.69
CA LEU A 509 10.23 8.60 19.37
C LEU A 509 10.93 9.80 18.72
N LYS A 510 12.28 9.84 18.77
CA LYS A 510 13.03 10.78 17.92
C LYS A 510 12.81 10.49 16.45
N GLY A 511 12.71 9.21 16.11
CA GLY A 511 12.24 8.77 14.82
C GLY A 511 12.37 7.28 14.61
N VAL A 512 11.98 6.85 13.42
CA VAL A 512 12.17 5.50 12.91
C VAL A 512 12.97 5.60 11.63
N VAL A 513 14.00 4.76 11.49
CA VAL A 513 14.75 4.61 10.24
C VAL A 513 14.31 3.33 9.57
N SER A 514 13.76 3.41 8.37
CA SER A 514 13.29 2.25 7.61
C SER A 514 14.32 1.82 6.60
N LEU A 515 14.85 0.60 6.76
CA LEU A 515 15.90 0.02 5.93
C LEU A 515 15.39 -1.27 5.26
N ALA A 516 15.60 -1.39 3.95
CA ALA A 516 15.38 -2.64 3.23
C ALA A 516 16.69 -3.41 3.01
N MET A 517 16.74 -4.63 3.54
CA MET A 517 17.84 -5.57 3.31
C MET A 517 17.59 -6.39 2.04
N TYR A 518 18.65 -6.93 1.45
CA TYR A 518 18.51 -7.86 0.32
C TYR A 518 17.67 -9.07 0.71
N ASN A 519 16.83 -9.53 -0.20
CA ASN A 519 16.12 -10.78 -0.07
C ASN A 519 16.96 -11.92 -0.65
N ARG A 520 17.32 -12.89 0.19
CA ARG A 520 18.00 -14.13 -0.21
C ARG A 520 17.06 -15.33 -0.24
N ASN A 521 15.81 -15.16 0.16
CA ASN A 521 14.85 -16.24 0.31
C ASN A 521 13.98 -16.37 -0.97
N PRO A 522 14.20 -17.40 -1.82
CA PRO A 522 13.41 -17.61 -3.03
C PRO A 522 11.95 -17.99 -2.75
N ARG A 523 11.58 -18.26 -1.50
CA ARG A 523 10.19 -18.56 -1.10
C ARG A 523 9.32 -17.32 -0.93
N MET A 524 9.93 -16.13 -0.86
CA MET A 524 9.19 -14.88 -0.77
C MET A 524 8.73 -14.46 -2.16
N LYS A 525 7.43 -14.53 -2.43
CA LYS A 525 6.84 -14.22 -3.74
C LYS A 525 6.55 -12.71 -3.91
N ASP A 526 6.33 -12.03 -2.79
CA ASP A 526 6.04 -10.61 -2.65
C ASP A 526 7.30 -9.73 -2.67
N SER A 527 8.49 -10.31 -2.63
CA SER A 527 9.76 -9.60 -2.81
C SER A 527 10.69 -10.38 -3.76
N PRO A 528 11.29 -9.75 -4.79
CA PRO A 528 12.25 -10.43 -5.66
C PRO A 528 13.49 -10.85 -4.88
N VAL A 529 14.17 -11.93 -5.32
CA VAL A 529 15.51 -12.28 -4.81
C VAL A 529 16.51 -11.35 -5.47
N ASP A 530 17.02 -10.40 -4.71
CA ASP A 530 17.78 -9.27 -5.23
C ASP A 530 19.16 -9.09 -4.59
N ALA A 531 19.59 -10.08 -3.80
CA ALA A 531 20.94 -10.14 -3.26
C ALA A 531 21.97 -10.32 -4.40
N PRO A 532 23.06 -9.53 -4.40
CA PRO A 532 24.18 -9.76 -5.29
C PRO A 532 24.74 -11.18 -5.17
N ARG A 533 25.12 -11.78 -6.31
CA ARG A 533 25.71 -13.12 -6.34
C ARG A 533 27.16 -13.12 -5.86
N ASP A 534 27.89 -12.05 -6.18
CA ASP A 534 29.25 -11.87 -5.69
C ASP A 534 29.23 -11.55 -4.18
N PRO A 535 29.95 -12.33 -3.36
CA PRO A 535 29.96 -12.13 -1.91
C PRO A 535 30.49 -10.76 -1.48
N GLU A 536 31.44 -10.17 -2.22
CA GLU A 536 32.00 -8.87 -1.87
C GLU A 536 31.06 -7.73 -2.25
N GLU A 537 30.41 -7.79 -3.42
CA GLU A 537 29.32 -6.88 -3.79
C GLU A 537 28.18 -6.91 -2.75
N TYR A 538 27.77 -8.10 -2.32
CA TYR A 538 26.77 -8.25 -1.26
C TYR A 538 27.23 -7.57 0.03
N ARG A 539 28.48 -7.83 0.47
CA ARG A 539 29.04 -7.25 1.70
C ARG A 539 29.11 -5.73 1.62
N VAL A 540 29.60 -5.18 0.52
CA VAL A 540 29.66 -3.73 0.26
C VAL A 540 28.25 -3.13 0.26
N GLY A 541 27.28 -3.76 -0.39
CA GLY A 541 25.89 -3.32 -0.42
C GLY A 541 25.25 -3.28 0.96
N VAL A 542 25.39 -4.35 1.75
CA VAL A 542 24.91 -4.40 3.14
C VAL A 542 25.60 -3.35 4.01
N ARG A 543 26.91 -3.12 3.82
CA ARG A 543 27.65 -2.09 4.54
C ARG A 543 27.11 -0.68 4.24
N ARG A 544 26.86 -0.35 2.96
CA ARG A 544 26.28 0.94 2.54
C ARG A 544 24.89 1.15 3.17
N LYS A 545 24.06 0.12 3.15
CA LYS A 545 22.73 0.10 3.80
C LYS A 545 22.80 0.43 5.29
N PHE A 546 23.66 -0.25 6.05
CA PHE A 546 23.85 0.04 7.46
C PHE A 546 24.43 1.44 7.72
N ARG A 547 25.36 1.89 6.89
CA ARG A 547 25.95 3.22 7.02
C ARG A 547 24.90 4.31 6.81
N ALA A 548 24.02 4.19 5.81
CA ALA A 548 22.89 5.09 5.61
C ALA A 548 21.92 5.08 6.80
N MET A 549 21.63 3.89 7.34
CA MET A 549 20.75 3.72 8.51
C MET A 549 21.32 4.41 9.76
N VAL A 550 22.59 4.14 10.10
CA VAL A 550 23.23 4.74 11.29
C VAL A 550 23.38 6.24 11.12
N ALA A 551 23.73 6.72 9.92
CA ALA A 551 23.77 8.15 9.62
C ALA A 551 22.41 8.82 9.85
N GLY A 552 21.31 8.21 9.37
CA GLY A 552 19.96 8.71 9.61
C GLY A 552 19.61 8.77 11.10
N ALA A 553 20.00 7.76 11.88
CA ALA A 553 19.80 7.77 13.33
C ALA A 553 20.60 8.88 14.04
N ILE A 554 21.86 9.09 13.64
CA ILE A 554 22.71 10.16 14.17
C ILE A 554 22.13 11.55 13.84
N GLU A 555 21.61 11.73 12.63
CA GLU A 555 21.01 13.01 12.18
C GLU A 555 19.70 13.31 12.90
N LEU A 556 18.94 12.29 13.31
CA LEU A 556 17.79 12.42 14.21
C LEU A 556 18.18 12.73 15.66
N GLY A 557 19.47 12.64 16.00
CA GLY A 557 19.98 12.85 17.35
C GLY A 557 19.78 11.65 18.28
N ALA A 558 19.94 10.43 17.78
CA ALA A 558 19.84 9.21 18.57
C ALA A 558 20.89 9.15 19.70
N GLU A 559 20.42 9.02 20.94
CA GLU A 559 21.24 8.52 22.06
C GLU A 559 21.19 6.99 22.12
N VAL A 560 19.99 6.43 21.93
CA VAL A 560 19.75 4.99 21.85
C VAL A 560 19.25 4.62 20.46
N LEU A 561 19.92 3.66 19.83
CA LEU A 561 19.48 3.02 18.60
C LEU A 561 18.96 1.60 18.90
N VAL A 562 17.66 1.38 18.71
CA VAL A 562 17.07 0.04 18.82
C VAL A 562 17.11 -0.65 17.46
N CYS A 563 17.93 -1.71 17.34
CA CYS A 563 18.18 -2.40 16.09
C CYS A 563 17.76 -3.88 16.16
N PRO A 564 16.78 -4.33 15.36
CA PRO A 564 16.53 -5.76 15.18
C PRO A 564 17.57 -6.40 14.24
N PRO A 565 17.59 -7.74 14.11
CA PRO A 565 18.41 -8.45 13.12
C PRO A 565 17.79 -8.31 11.71
N ILE A 566 17.92 -7.13 11.11
CA ILE A 566 17.28 -6.74 9.85
C ILE A 566 17.69 -7.70 8.73
N GLY A 567 16.70 -8.29 8.05
CA GLY A 567 16.91 -9.22 6.94
C GLY A 567 17.26 -10.66 7.33
N CYS A 568 17.54 -10.96 8.59
CA CYS A 568 17.94 -12.31 9.03
C CYS A 568 16.77 -13.26 9.33
N GLY A 569 15.53 -12.78 9.19
CA GLY A 569 14.32 -13.58 9.34
C GLY A 569 13.77 -14.00 7.98
N VAL A 570 12.70 -13.32 7.55
CA VAL A 570 11.96 -13.62 6.31
C VAL A 570 12.86 -13.63 5.06
N PHE A 571 13.88 -12.78 5.00
CA PHE A 571 14.82 -12.65 3.87
C PHE A 571 16.04 -13.58 3.94
N ASP A 572 16.14 -14.40 4.99
CA ASP A 572 17.13 -15.50 5.12
C ASP A 572 18.60 -15.06 4.95
N ASN A 573 18.92 -13.85 5.43
CA ASN A 573 20.32 -13.42 5.53
C ASN A 573 21.02 -14.05 6.74
N ASN A 574 22.31 -14.34 6.60
CA ASN A 574 23.10 -14.94 7.67
C ASN A 574 23.32 -13.92 8.82
N PRO A 575 22.85 -14.20 10.06
CA PRO A 575 22.95 -13.25 11.17
C PRO A 575 24.38 -12.96 11.63
N THR A 576 25.30 -13.92 11.49
CA THR A 576 26.72 -13.72 11.83
C THR A 576 27.38 -12.73 10.87
N LEU A 577 27.16 -12.93 9.56
CA LEU A 577 27.73 -12.05 8.53
C LEU A 577 27.15 -10.64 8.63
N VAL A 578 25.82 -10.51 8.65
CA VAL A 578 25.15 -9.21 8.69
C VAL A 578 25.44 -8.48 10.00
N GLY A 579 25.46 -9.19 11.13
CA GLY A 579 25.85 -8.62 12.43
C GLY A 579 27.29 -8.12 12.45
N SER A 580 28.23 -8.86 11.84
CA SER A 580 29.62 -8.43 11.73
C SER A 580 29.76 -7.14 10.90
N ILE A 581 29.08 -7.05 9.74
CA ILE A 581 29.08 -5.84 8.91
C ILE A 581 28.49 -4.65 9.66
N PHE A 582 27.43 -4.87 10.46
CA PHE A 582 26.87 -3.81 11.28
C PHE A 582 27.85 -3.31 12.34
N GLY A 583 28.54 -4.21 13.04
CA GLY A 583 29.59 -3.85 14.00
C GLY A 583 30.78 -3.13 13.36
N GLU A 584 31.16 -3.50 12.13
CA GLU A 584 32.17 -2.77 11.35
C GLU A 584 31.74 -1.32 11.08
N VAL A 585 30.49 -1.10 10.67
CA VAL A 585 29.94 0.25 10.43
C VAL A 585 29.91 1.09 11.70
N LEU A 586 29.61 0.48 12.86
CA LEU A 586 29.63 1.19 14.14
C LEU A 586 31.04 1.67 14.54
N ARG A 587 32.11 1.07 14.00
CA ARG A 587 33.50 1.53 14.15
C ARG A 587 33.97 2.50 13.06
N ASP A 588 33.15 2.80 12.07
CA ASP A 588 33.54 3.77 11.05
C ASP A 588 33.90 5.11 11.71
N PRO A 589 34.99 5.80 11.33
CA PRO A 589 35.46 7.00 12.05
C PRO A 589 34.42 8.13 12.18
N ASP A 590 33.51 8.23 11.23
CA ASP A 590 32.42 9.20 11.22
C ASP A 590 31.17 8.76 12.00
N VAL A 591 31.10 7.48 12.39
CA VAL A 591 30.02 6.87 13.19
C VAL A 591 30.44 6.62 14.63
N ASP A 592 31.68 6.21 14.86
CA ASP A 592 32.18 5.72 16.15
C ASP A 592 31.91 6.70 17.29
N GLY A 593 31.33 6.22 18.38
CA GLY A 593 30.99 7.05 19.53
C GLY A 593 29.90 8.11 19.28
N ARG A 594 29.20 8.11 18.14
CA ARG A 594 28.13 9.10 17.88
C ARG A 594 26.78 8.70 18.43
N ILE A 595 26.62 7.44 18.81
CA ILE A 595 25.45 6.88 19.47
C ILE A 595 25.93 6.29 20.79
N ARG A 596 25.26 6.62 21.90
CA ARG A 596 25.64 6.19 23.24
C ARG A 596 25.44 4.69 23.41
N GLU A 597 24.29 4.18 22.98
CA GLU A 597 23.95 2.77 23.11
C GLU A 597 23.19 2.25 21.88
N VAL A 598 23.57 1.06 21.43
CA VAL A 598 22.87 0.28 20.41
C VAL A 598 22.32 -0.97 21.09
N VAL A 599 20.99 -1.10 21.10
CA VAL A 599 20.30 -2.23 21.72
C VAL A 599 19.79 -3.16 20.63
N ILE A 600 20.32 -4.37 20.59
CA ILE A 600 19.97 -5.39 19.61
C ILE A 600 18.87 -6.30 20.15
N SER A 601 17.72 -6.33 19.45
CA SER A 601 16.54 -7.08 19.88
C SER A 601 16.44 -8.47 19.21
N GLY A 602 16.39 -9.55 20.00
CA GLY A 602 15.83 -10.85 19.61
C GLY A 602 16.75 -11.89 18.94
N ASN A 603 17.95 -11.55 18.47
CA ASN A 603 18.91 -12.54 17.96
C ASN A 603 20.31 -12.35 18.59
N THR A 604 20.71 -13.31 19.43
CA THR A 604 22.00 -13.27 20.15
C THR A 604 23.18 -13.39 19.19
N THR A 605 23.11 -14.28 18.19
CA THR A 605 24.19 -14.48 17.20
C THR A 605 24.52 -13.21 16.43
N PHE A 606 23.50 -12.44 16.03
CA PHE A 606 23.69 -11.14 15.38
C PHE A 606 24.37 -10.14 16.33
N CYS A 607 23.94 -10.11 17.60
CA CYS A 607 24.52 -9.23 18.61
C CYS A 607 25.98 -9.57 18.92
N GLU A 608 26.30 -10.84 19.15
CA GLU A 608 27.64 -11.33 19.41
C GLU A 608 28.58 -11.04 18.24
N ALA A 609 28.11 -11.21 17.00
CA ALA A 609 28.86 -10.88 15.81
C ALA A 609 29.16 -9.36 15.72
N ALA A 610 28.18 -8.50 16.02
CA ALA A 610 28.38 -7.06 16.07
C ALA A 610 29.36 -6.65 17.18
N GLN A 611 29.23 -7.23 18.39
CA GLN A 611 30.12 -6.98 19.52
C GLN A 611 31.56 -7.43 19.23
N LYS A 612 31.75 -8.61 18.63
CA LYS A 612 33.06 -9.09 18.19
C LYS A 612 33.66 -8.15 17.14
N ALA A 613 32.86 -7.73 16.15
CA ALA A 613 33.29 -6.79 15.13
C ALA A 613 33.56 -5.38 15.67
N MET A 614 33.08 -5.02 16.86
CA MET A 614 33.44 -3.79 17.59
C MET A 614 34.70 -3.95 18.47
N GLY A 615 35.19 -5.17 18.69
CA GLY A 615 36.26 -5.46 19.65
C GLY A 615 35.81 -5.47 21.12
N LEU A 616 34.50 -5.59 21.37
CA LEU A 616 33.91 -5.61 22.72
C LEU A 616 33.93 -7.01 23.37
N MET A 617 34.28 -8.04 22.60
CA MET A 617 34.46 -9.41 23.08
C MET A 617 35.92 -9.87 22.91
N PRO A 618 36.49 -10.58 23.90
CA PRO A 618 37.84 -11.11 23.78
C PRO A 618 37.94 -12.12 22.65
N ASP A 619 39.06 -12.08 21.91
CA ASP A 619 39.31 -12.99 20.80
C ASP A 619 39.56 -14.41 21.34
N THR A 620 38.52 -15.25 21.30
CA THR A 620 38.59 -16.65 21.75
C THR A 620 39.44 -17.53 20.84
N SER A 621 40.00 -16.97 19.76
CA SER A 621 40.85 -17.64 18.77
C SER A 621 42.23 -18.08 19.30
N SER A 622 42.59 -17.74 20.55
CA SER A 622 43.91 -18.05 21.13
C SER A 622 43.96 -19.30 22.01
N ARG A 623 42.91 -20.13 22.08
CA ARG A 623 42.99 -21.47 22.67
C ARG A 623 42.67 -22.54 21.63
N GLY A 624 43.72 -23.13 21.07
CA GLY A 624 43.64 -24.39 20.34
C GLY A 624 43.03 -25.47 21.24
N GLN A 625 41.72 -25.71 21.09
CA GLN A 625 41.09 -26.94 21.51
C GLN A 625 40.82 -27.77 20.26
N ILE A 626 41.56 -28.87 20.16
CA ILE A 626 41.25 -29.99 19.29
C ILE A 626 39.82 -30.43 19.63
N ILE A 627 38.88 -30.18 18.72
CA ILE A 627 37.51 -30.68 18.83
C ILE A 627 37.58 -32.19 18.55
N PRO A 628 37.25 -33.08 19.51
CA PRO A 628 37.12 -34.50 19.20
C PRO A 628 35.93 -34.70 18.25
N PRO A 629 35.99 -35.70 17.34
CA PRO A 629 34.95 -35.92 16.34
C PRO A 629 33.59 -36.15 17.02
N ILE A 630 32.57 -35.46 16.52
CA ILE A 630 31.18 -35.59 16.94
C ILE A 630 30.71 -37.03 16.66
N PRO A 631 30.22 -37.78 17.66
CA PRO A 631 29.64 -39.10 17.41
C PRO A 631 28.37 -38.96 16.56
N PRO A 632 28.10 -39.92 15.64
CA PRO A 632 26.95 -39.84 14.74
C PRO A 632 25.65 -39.76 15.54
N VAL A 633 24.80 -38.81 15.15
CA VAL A 633 23.45 -38.63 15.72
C VAL A 633 22.64 -39.91 15.47
N PRO A 634 21.98 -40.49 16.49
CA PRO A 634 21.08 -41.62 16.29
C PRO A 634 19.94 -41.22 15.34
N VAL A 635 19.83 -41.94 14.24
CA VAL A 635 18.72 -41.82 13.28
C VAL A 635 17.41 -42.07 14.04
N ARG A 636 16.55 -41.06 14.17
CA ARG A 636 15.19 -41.25 14.67
C ARG A 636 14.46 -42.22 13.73
N PRO A 637 13.72 -43.21 14.24
CA PRO A 637 12.89 -44.07 13.40
C PRO A 637 11.87 -43.21 12.66
N GLN A 638 11.80 -43.35 11.33
CA GLN A 638 10.72 -42.76 10.56
C GLN A 638 9.38 -43.34 11.04
N PRO A 639 8.32 -42.51 11.20
CA PRO A 639 6.99 -43.03 11.49
C PRO A 639 6.53 -43.92 10.33
N GLN A 640 6.25 -45.19 10.64
CA GLN A 640 5.67 -46.15 9.71
C GLN A 640 4.37 -45.57 9.15
N ARG A 641 4.35 -45.34 7.83
CA ARG A 641 3.12 -45.05 7.10
C ARG A 641 2.25 -46.32 7.09
N ASN A 642 1.16 -46.30 7.84
CA ASN A 642 0.11 -47.30 7.69
C ASN A 642 -0.47 -47.20 6.27
N PRO A 643 -0.57 -48.32 5.52
CA PRO A 643 -1.19 -48.32 4.20
C PRO A 643 -2.69 -48.03 4.33
N VAL A 644 -3.13 -46.99 3.61
CA VAL A 644 -4.54 -46.64 3.45
C VAL A 644 -5.24 -47.79 2.73
N GLN A 645 -6.18 -48.45 3.43
CA GLN A 645 -7.09 -49.43 2.82
C GLN A 645 -8.01 -48.70 1.84
N THR A 646 -7.77 -48.85 0.54
CA THR A 646 -8.72 -48.50 -0.51
C THR A 646 -9.88 -49.49 -0.48
N LYS A 647 -11.04 -49.06 0.02
CA LYS A 647 -12.31 -49.77 -0.15
C LYS A 647 -12.65 -49.81 -1.64
N ARG A 648 -12.68 -51.02 -2.22
CA ARG A 648 -13.17 -51.32 -3.56
C ARG A 648 -14.67 -51.00 -3.64
N ILE A 649 -15.03 -50.16 -4.60
CA ILE A 649 -16.42 -49.99 -5.08
C ILE A 649 -16.72 -51.18 -6.01
N PRO A 650 -17.84 -51.91 -5.83
CA PRO A 650 -18.19 -53.00 -6.74
C PRO A 650 -18.75 -52.47 -8.06
N SER A 651 -18.19 -53.00 -9.15
CA SER A 651 -18.61 -52.80 -10.53
C SER A 651 -19.98 -53.44 -10.78
N ASN A 652 -20.94 -52.66 -11.30
CA ASN A 652 -22.21 -53.17 -11.79
C ASN A 652 -22.10 -53.46 -13.31
N PRO A 653 -22.64 -54.58 -13.81
CA PRO A 653 -22.46 -54.99 -15.20
C PRO A 653 -23.48 -54.36 -16.15
N SER A 654 -23.01 -54.23 -17.39
CA SER A 654 -23.68 -53.85 -18.63
C SER A 654 -25.09 -54.41 -18.87
N LYS A 655 -25.99 -53.51 -19.32
CA LYS A 655 -27.02 -53.71 -20.36
C LYS A 655 -27.07 -52.37 -21.13
N GLY A 656 -27.07 -52.27 -22.45
CA GLY A 656 -27.53 -53.17 -23.50
C GLY A 656 -28.69 -52.47 -24.23
N PHE A 657 -28.39 -51.97 -25.44
CA PHE A 657 -29.17 -51.14 -26.36
C PHE A 657 -29.14 -49.62 -26.16
#